data_AF-B4VV66-F1
#
_entry.id   AF-B4VV66-F1
#
_cell.length_a   1.000
_cell.length_b   1.000
_cell.length_c   1.000
_cell.angle_alpha   90.00
_cell.angle_beta   90.00
_cell.angle_gamma   90.00
#
_symmetry.space_group_name_H-M   'P 1'
#
loop_
_entity.id
_entity.type
_entity.pdbx_description
1 polymer ?
#
loop_
_entity_poly.entity_id
_entity_poly.type
_entity_poly.pdbx_seq_one_letter_code
_entity_poly.pdbx_strand_id
1 'polypeptide(L)'
;MGFFLWAVDDGEERNSDEWEQLRRQRAAQRGKRLQEEAARCDRLLPIEQRDRAIRKLSQQVGLSRAHRQHLQQQRGLSDTEIDHACYFTIAPYQDVIYINPKLAGIDLWGRQLTVSKPGIGCPIFDVFERIIGFQIRFDNATEHKYKWPTSRSRFRPNGPTAHLPNGELPIAVWRPLGDIQRSSIGITEGVNPKPYIVATRLGQPCLGAAGGNFASSPQQFKESLDILSTQLNTKTIDFYPDAGAIHNSHVLRHYRTTFKLVQQWGYQLRVAWWGQTSKEEHLDIDDLLIAGRSDEIQYITVAQFELLVRQPHIKLHGFKDLLGWFPKLKNRLAQLSQRRSRYGFAPVETVETEPTPSTPTGTITYQDGQRLDAWSRTLNQGVQFICDSSATGTGKSYDCGLTNNPLFNSRRILFLSSEHRNPTVPTLKSWTDLEARHNGLTIDSFGRKRRAKSDELPRIQSNCSRNQTINALRALNIDDADAVICQTCPHLQACQRGYEFGFLHQRRVALKSNRFRAHPESLPDPAEYDYTKVVLLWDEWSTLLRTTRTLEVTQKDIDQLIVHLVTKKDGVYSVIGDLLQALRALLTGEIPAPSRYGWNHTGVLELLPQLPQDLDYNTISQAIKPDLSKLDPKAKHGVDVAKLPASVRHNRTNFDATVAQTIREQFLLQWLVPFLTVLNGAAGHLRIAHGVLSITLPDDRLVRIAKAAKGNIFLDATGDLTELAQLLGVSPTEIISLKQDVTPRSNLEVIQVATLGRLGNSDRSNCLQQRIDAIIKTIQEKDPTAKVIDFKAFAPDGALRWWVESRGVNDLESTQTLILVGTPCRSLSHLEAEFTLRYGRTPQPGTVKVKYPIRVGRGNKLLSSLALSEVEALSDAQSGSISSSGHPPNSLPSTEPPYLEMNVSADPEFRAFVRRCILADIHQAIGRLRAHRRPHQNLRVYFLGDYPLDIPVTLTLASSITPDAASKTERVEMAIKAAVEQLKQTGEKITQRAIAAITGYSQQHISRFRDLLKMLIGSSNSKMSKIQPAPEQEEELRWLATVYLPLVTSDSPDEILETMAITGSVYSHSDFQWLWNAIPGLTQITILAKLMLTLPEPQLRELAQITGG
;
A
#
# COMPACT_ATOMS: atom_id res chain seq x y z
N MET A 1 -50.48 37.04 -28.84
CA MET A 1 -49.41 37.35 -27.85
C MET A 1 -48.28 36.36 -28.04
N GLY A 2 -47.02 36.77 -27.92
CA GLY A 2 -45.83 35.87 -27.92
C GLY A 2 -45.44 35.32 -29.30
N PHE A 3 -44.26 35.73 -29.81
CA PHE A 3 -43.70 35.30 -31.11
C PHE A 3 -42.59 34.23 -30.97
N PHE A 4 -42.26 33.58 -32.09
CA PHE A 4 -41.34 32.44 -32.22
C PHE A 4 -40.00 32.79 -32.94
N LEU A 5 -38.98 31.93 -32.75
CA LEU A 5 -37.89 31.52 -33.68
C LEU A 5 -36.50 32.27 -33.79
N TRP A 6 -35.42 31.47 -33.69
CA TRP A 6 -34.00 31.57 -34.19
C TRP A 6 -32.87 32.38 -33.47
N ALA A 7 -31.63 31.95 -33.80
CA ALA A 7 -30.28 32.07 -33.16
C ALA A 7 -29.66 33.50 -33.01
N VAL A 8 -28.49 33.73 -32.37
CA VAL A 8 -27.09 33.32 -32.72
C VAL A 8 -26.13 33.29 -31.48
N ASP A 9 -25.00 32.59 -31.62
CA ASP A 9 -23.86 32.44 -30.70
C ASP A 9 -22.65 33.29 -31.17
N ASP A 10 -21.95 33.98 -30.27
CA ASP A 10 -20.70 34.72 -30.52
C ASP A 10 -19.72 34.49 -29.34
N GLY A 11 -18.78 33.57 -29.50
CA GLY A 11 -17.79 33.22 -28.46
C GLY A 11 -16.42 33.89 -28.65
N GLU A 12 -15.69 34.07 -27.55
CA GLU A 12 -14.23 34.25 -27.55
C GLU A 12 -13.57 33.35 -26.50
N GLU A 13 -12.76 32.39 -26.96
CA GLU A 13 -11.87 31.58 -26.14
C GLU A 13 -10.56 32.34 -25.81
N ARG A 14 -10.04 32.21 -24.59
CA ARG A 14 -8.65 32.61 -24.29
C ARG A 14 -7.70 31.46 -24.55
N ASN A 15 -6.69 31.75 -25.37
CA ASN A 15 -6.09 30.79 -26.28
C ASN A 15 -4.97 29.93 -25.66
N SER A 16 -5.08 28.59 -25.77
CA SER A 16 -4.06 27.64 -25.33
C SER A 16 -2.81 27.60 -26.25
N ASP A 17 -2.95 28.03 -27.51
CA ASP A 17 -1.92 27.83 -28.54
C ASP A 17 -0.69 28.72 -28.36
N GLU A 18 -0.83 29.92 -27.80
CA GLU A 18 0.30 30.85 -27.59
C GLU A 18 1.38 30.24 -26.68
N TRP A 19 0.95 29.53 -25.61
CA TRP A 19 1.86 28.85 -24.69
C TRP A 19 2.59 27.68 -25.32
N GLU A 20 1.99 27.01 -26.30
CA GLU A 20 2.63 25.92 -27.02
C GLU A 20 3.57 26.44 -28.11
N GLN A 21 3.20 27.52 -28.81
CA GLN A 21 4.07 28.22 -29.75
C GLN A 21 5.34 28.76 -29.05
N LEU A 22 5.21 29.39 -27.88
CA LEU A 22 6.36 29.83 -27.04
C LEU A 22 7.29 28.66 -26.67
N ARG A 23 6.73 27.48 -26.39
CA ARG A 23 7.49 26.27 -26.06
C ARG A 23 8.26 25.75 -27.28
N ARG A 24 7.63 25.72 -28.46
CA ARG A 24 8.23 25.32 -29.75
C ARG A 24 9.33 26.30 -30.19
N GLN A 25 9.14 27.62 -30.03
CA GLN A 25 10.17 28.63 -30.34
C GLN A 25 11.45 28.44 -29.50
N ARG A 26 11.34 28.19 -28.19
CA ARG A 26 12.50 27.95 -27.31
C ARG A 26 13.26 26.68 -27.68
N ALA A 27 12.56 25.62 -28.11
CA ALA A 27 13.18 24.40 -28.60
C ALA A 27 13.96 24.63 -29.91
N ALA A 28 13.37 25.36 -30.88
CA ALA A 28 14.01 25.70 -32.14
C ALA A 28 15.28 26.58 -31.96
N GLN A 29 15.25 27.54 -31.03
CA GLN A 29 16.43 28.34 -30.68
C GLN A 29 17.58 27.51 -30.10
N ARG A 30 17.28 26.45 -29.34
CA ARG A 30 18.30 25.52 -28.81
C ARG A 30 18.96 24.71 -29.93
N GLY A 31 18.19 24.27 -30.93
CA GLY A 31 18.70 23.55 -32.10
C GLY A 31 19.68 24.35 -32.94
N LYS A 32 19.39 25.63 -33.21
CA LYS A 32 20.30 26.52 -33.98
C LYS A 32 21.66 26.71 -33.32
N ARG A 33 21.69 26.93 -31.99
CA ARG A 33 22.96 27.12 -31.25
C ARG A 33 23.90 25.93 -31.39
N LEU A 34 23.37 24.70 -31.32
CA LEU A 34 24.15 23.47 -31.46
C LEU A 34 24.77 23.32 -32.86
N GLN A 35 24.05 23.74 -33.92
CA GLN A 35 24.60 23.75 -35.29
C GLN A 35 25.69 24.81 -35.49
N GLU A 36 25.51 26.00 -34.90
CA GLU A 36 26.51 27.09 -34.93
C GLU A 36 27.79 26.73 -34.14
N GLU A 37 27.65 26.00 -33.03
CA GLU A 37 28.76 25.49 -32.23
C GLU A 37 29.53 24.38 -32.96
N ALA A 38 28.84 23.41 -33.57
CA ALA A 38 29.48 22.37 -34.38
C ALA A 38 30.31 22.95 -35.55
N ALA A 39 29.72 23.88 -36.32
CA ALA A 39 30.41 24.54 -37.44
C ALA A 39 31.57 25.47 -37.02
N ARG A 40 31.77 25.70 -35.72
CA ARG A 40 32.91 26.45 -35.15
C ARG A 40 34.05 25.50 -34.73
N CYS A 41 33.73 24.28 -34.32
CA CYS A 41 34.68 23.27 -33.85
C CYS A 41 35.65 22.82 -34.96
N ASP A 42 35.15 22.55 -36.17
CA ASP A 42 35.93 22.13 -37.36
C ASP A 42 37.07 23.10 -37.78
N ARG A 43 37.08 24.33 -37.24
CA ARG A 43 38.05 25.37 -37.60
C ARG A 43 39.21 25.49 -36.61
N LEU A 44 39.13 24.82 -35.47
CA LEU A 44 40.12 24.90 -34.39
C LEU A 44 41.32 23.98 -34.67
N LEU A 45 42.49 24.34 -34.12
CA LEU A 45 43.72 23.58 -34.33
C LEU A 45 43.72 22.28 -33.47
N PRO A 46 44.04 21.11 -34.05
CA PRO A 46 44.20 19.84 -33.31
C PRO A 46 45.28 19.88 -32.22
N ILE A 47 45.18 19.00 -31.22
CA ILE A 47 46.01 19.01 -30.01
C ILE A 47 47.52 18.91 -30.33
N GLU A 48 47.93 17.98 -31.19
CA GLU A 48 49.34 17.77 -31.56
C GLU A 48 49.93 18.97 -32.30
N GLN A 49 49.10 19.69 -33.04
CA GLN A 49 49.50 20.90 -33.75
C GLN A 49 49.53 22.12 -32.80
N ARG A 50 48.71 22.14 -31.74
CA ARG A 50 48.78 23.14 -30.68
C ARG A 50 50.05 23.02 -29.87
N ASP A 51 50.41 21.82 -29.45
CA ASP A 51 51.64 21.55 -28.69
C ASP A 51 52.87 22.11 -29.44
N ARG A 52 53.06 21.70 -30.69
CA ARG A 52 54.14 22.18 -31.55
C ARG A 52 54.12 23.70 -31.72
N ALA A 53 52.95 24.32 -31.89
CA ALA A 53 52.83 25.76 -32.09
C ALA A 53 53.13 26.57 -30.81
N ILE A 54 52.71 26.09 -29.64
CA ILE A 54 52.94 26.76 -28.35
C ILE A 54 54.38 26.53 -27.87
N ARG A 55 54.96 25.34 -28.06
CA ARG A 55 56.40 25.11 -27.81
C ARG A 55 57.28 26.00 -28.69
N LYS A 56 56.97 26.11 -29.99
CA LYS A 56 57.65 27.04 -30.90
C LYS A 56 57.54 28.49 -30.43
N LEU A 57 56.36 28.93 -29.99
CA LEU A 57 56.15 30.28 -29.45
C LEU A 57 56.98 30.51 -28.18
N SER A 58 56.96 29.58 -27.24
CA SER A 58 57.72 29.65 -25.99
C SER A 58 59.23 29.72 -26.24
N GLN A 59 59.74 28.87 -27.13
CA GLN A 59 61.17 28.86 -27.52
C GLN A 59 61.57 30.14 -28.25
N GLN A 60 60.69 30.69 -29.09
CA GLN A 60 60.99 31.91 -29.85
C GLN A 60 61.09 33.14 -28.94
N VAL A 61 60.16 33.31 -27.99
CA VAL A 61 60.08 34.54 -27.19
C VAL A 61 60.89 34.43 -25.89
N GLY A 62 61.02 33.23 -25.33
CA GLY A 62 61.78 32.96 -24.11
C GLY A 62 61.19 33.62 -22.85
N LEU A 63 61.86 33.46 -21.71
CA LEU A 63 61.50 34.06 -20.43
C LEU A 63 62.49 35.17 -20.06
N SER A 64 61.99 36.38 -19.80
CA SER A 64 62.83 37.50 -19.37
C SER A 64 63.47 37.23 -18.00
N ARG A 65 64.65 37.80 -17.74
CA ARG A 65 65.32 37.71 -16.43
C ARG A 65 64.43 38.21 -15.29
N ALA A 66 63.68 39.29 -15.51
CA ALA A 66 62.76 39.84 -14.54
C ALA A 66 61.62 38.87 -14.21
N HIS A 67 61.02 38.23 -15.22
CA HIS A 67 59.94 37.25 -15.00
C HIS A 67 60.45 35.94 -14.38
N ARG A 68 61.67 35.51 -14.71
CA ARG A 68 62.32 34.37 -14.03
C ARG A 68 62.57 34.68 -12.55
N GLN A 69 63.15 35.84 -12.24
CA GLN A 69 63.35 36.27 -10.84
C GLN A 69 62.02 36.43 -10.09
N HIS A 70 60.97 36.94 -10.73
CA HIS A 70 59.63 37.02 -10.16
C HIS A 70 59.05 35.64 -9.82
N LEU A 71 59.18 34.64 -10.71
CA LEU A 71 58.74 33.27 -10.44
C LEU A 71 59.56 32.59 -9.32
N GLN A 72 60.87 32.80 -9.28
CA GLN A 72 61.74 32.32 -8.20
C GLN A 72 61.33 32.93 -6.85
N GLN A 73 61.24 34.26 -6.76
CA GLN A 73 61.01 34.97 -5.50
C GLN A 73 59.56 34.92 -4.99
N GLN A 74 58.57 34.98 -5.90
CA GLN A 74 57.15 35.06 -5.52
C GLN A 74 56.41 33.72 -5.59
N ARG A 75 57.00 32.68 -6.22
CA ARG A 75 56.41 31.35 -6.34
C ARG A 75 57.33 30.20 -5.92
N GLY A 76 58.51 30.51 -5.39
CA GLY A 76 59.41 29.50 -4.81
C GLY A 76 59.82 28.40 -5.79
N LEU A 77 59.84 28.71 -7.09
CA LEU A 77 60.17 27.77 -8.15
C LEU A 77 61.68 27.78 -8.45
N SER A 78 62.28 26.59 -8.57
CA SER A 78 63.66 26.44 -9.01
C SER A 78 63.80 26.70 -10.52
N ASP A 79 65.03 26.88 -11.02
CA ASP A 79 65.27 27.01 -12.47
C ASP A 79 64.83 25.76 -13.25
N THR A 80 65.04 24.56 -12.71
CA THR A 80 64.58 23.31 -13.34
C THR A 80 63.05 23.23 -13.39
N GLU A 81 62.36 23.74 -12.37
CA GLU A 81 60.90 23.79 -12.32
C GLU A 81 60.33 24.83 -13.31
N ILE A 82 60.97 25.99 -13.45
CA ILE A 82 60.59 27.05 -14.38
C ILE A 82 60.78 26.60 -15.83
N ASP A 83 61.90 25.91 -16.12
CA ASP A 83 62.22 25.41 -17.45
C ASP A 83 61.27 24.28 -17.87
N HIS A 84 60.98 23.34 -16.95
CA HIS A 84 59.99 22.29 -17.16
C HIS A 84 58.60 22.86 -17.49
N ALA A 85 58.16 23.90 -16.77
CA ALA A 85 56.86 24.53 -16.99
C ALA A 85 56.76 25.36 -18.29
N CYS A 86 57.87 25.54 -19.03
CA CYS A 86 57.92 26.23 -20.32
C CYS A 86 57.36 27.67 -20.30
N TYR A 87 57.52 28.41 -19.19
CA TYR A 87 57.05 29.80 -19.11
C TYR A 87 57.75 30.70 -20.12
N PHE A 88 57.01 31.66 -20.70
CA PHE A 88 57.57 32.66 -21.63
C PHE A 88 57.01 34.06 -21.37
N THR A 89 57.70 35.08 -21.83
CA THR A 89 57.30 36.50 -21.71
C THR A 89 56.47 36.92 -22.90
N ILE A 90 55.51 37.83 -22.69
CA ILE A 90 54.67 38.41 -23.74
C ILE A 90 54.77 39.92 -23.61
N ALA A 91 55.21 40.60 -24.68
CA ALA A 91 55.10 42.06 -24.79
C ALA A 91 53.78 42.45 -25.50
N PRO A 92 53.30 43.70 -25.36
CA PRO A 92 52.16 44.22 -26.12
C PRO A 92 52.42 44.10 -27.63
N TYR A 93 51.52 43.42 -28.33
CA TYR A 93 51.60 43.20 -29.78
C TYR A 93 52.95 42.61 -30.24
N GLN A 94 53.52 41.72 -29.43
CA GLN A 94 54.80 41.06 -29.72
C GLN A 94 54.80 40.37 -31.09
N ASP A 95 55.77 40.71 -31.93
CA ASP A 95 56.00 40.04 -33.21
C ASP A 95 56.58 38.63 -33.01
N VAL A 96 56.12 37.69 -33.84
CA VAL A 96 56.44 36.26 -33.83
C VAL A 96 56.67 35.75 -35.26
N ILE A 97 57.34 34.61 -35.44
CA ILE A 97 57.81 34.16 -36.77
C ILE A 97 57.11 32.86 -37.17
N TYR A 98 56.10 32.99 -38.04
CA TYR A 98 55.32 31.90 -38.61
C TYR A 98 54.72 30.97 -37.53
N ILE A 99 53.96 31.53 -36.61
CA ILE A 99 53.09 30.76 -35.70
C ILE A 99 51.75 30.53 -36.39
N ASN A 100 51.12 29.38 -36.18
CA ASN A 100 49.91 29.00 -36.93
C ASN A 100 48.74 29.99 -36.65
N PRO A 101 48.16 30.67 -37.66
CA PRO A 101 47.07 31.64 -37.47
C PRO A 101 45.76 31.06 -36.91
N LYS A 102 45.63 29.72 -36.84
CA LYS A 102 44.50 29.04 -36.17
C LYS A 102 44.72 28.85 -34.66
N LEU A 103 45.90 29.14 -34.12
CA LEU A 103 46.14 29.19 -32.67
C LEU A 103 45.52 30.46 -32.09
N ALA A 104 44.90 30.35 -30.90
CA ALA A 104 44.28 31.49 -30.24
C ALA A 104 45.34 32.48 -29.74
N GLY A 105 45.09 33.77 -29.95
CA GLY A 105 46.04 34.84 -29.60
C GLY A 105 47.00 35.23 -30.72
N ILE A 106 46.90 34.60 -31.90
CA ILE A 106 47.69 34.92 -33.09
C ILE A 106 46.86 35.77 -34.06
N ASP A 107 47.51 36.69 -34.75
CA ASP A 107 46.97 37.50 -35.83
C ASP A 107 46.54 36.67 -37.06
N LEU A 108 46.16 37.34 -38.16
CA LEU A 108 45.75 36.66 -39.40
C LEU A 108 46.93 36.07 -40.18
N TRP A 109 48.13 36.61 -40.02
CA TRP A 109 49.29 36.28 -40.85
C TRP A 109 50.32 35.39 -40.15
N GLY A 110 50.14 35.10 -38.85
CA GLY A 110 51.06 34.25 -38.09
C GLY A 110 52.32 34.98 -37.65
N ARG A 111 52.23 36.31 -37.56
CA ARG A 111 53.34 37.26 -37.40
C ARG A 111 53.28 38.07 -36.11
N GLN A 112 52.16 38.10 -35.40
CA GLN A 112 52.01 38.93 -34.20
C GLN A 112 51.05 38.32 -33.17
N LEU A 113 51.32 38.53 -31.89
CA LEU A 113 50.39 38.27 -30.80
C LEU A 113 49.30 39.35 -30.73
N THR A 114 48.04 38.96 -30.55
CA THR A 114 46.89 39.90 -30.43
C THR A 114 46.76 40.53 -29.04
N VAL A 115 47.78 40.40 -28.20
CA VAL A 115 47.75 40.71 -26.75
C VAL A 115 48.23 42.14 -26.52
N SER A 116 47.40 42.99 -25.93
CA SER A 116 47.67 44.44 -25.81
C SER A 116 48.39 44.89 -24.54
N LYS A 117 48.84 43.95 -23.68
CA LYS A 117 49.46 44.23 -22.38
C LYS A 117 50.61 43.25 -22.09
N PRO A 118 51.67 43.67 -21.36
CA PRO A 118 52.79 42.79 -21.02
C PRO A 118 52.40 41.76 -19.96
N GLY A 119 53.03 40.58 -20.02
CA GLY A 119 52.74 39.49 -19.10
C GLY A 119 53.61 38.23 -19.26
N ILE A 120 53.27 37.20 -18.51
CA ILE A 120 53.85 35.85 -18.55
C ILE A 120 52.85 34.89 -19.20
N GLY A 121 53.25 34.27 -20.31
CA GLY A 121 52.58 33.12 -20.92
C GLY A 121 52.81 31.86 -20.09
N CYS A 122 51.70 31.24 -19.66
CA CYS A 122 51.64 30.08 -18.77
C CYS A 122 51.06 28.88 -19.53
N PRO A 123 51.89 27.96 -20.06
CA PRO A 123 51.43 26.79 -20.82
C PRO A 123 50.60 25.81 -19.98
N ILE A 124 49.71 25.08 -20.66
CA ILE A 124 48.75 24.15 -20.04
C ILE A 124 48.95 22.79 -20.68
N PHE A 125 49.32 21.82 -19.86
CA PHE A 125 49.61 20.45 -20.25
C PHE A 125 48.40 19.54 -20.03
N ASP A 126 48.19 18.57 -20.92
CA ASP A 126 47.25 17.47 -20.71
C ASP A 126 47.90 16.29 -19.97
N VAL A 127 47.13 15.22 -19.71
CA VAL A 127 47.60 14.01 -19.01
C VAL A 127 48.72 13.25 -19.75
N PHE A 128 48.96 13.59 -21.03
CA PHE A 128 50.00 13.06 -21.91
C PHE A 128 51.16 14.06 -22.11
N GLU A 129 51.25 15.11 -21.28
CA GLU A 129 52.31 16.14 -21.30
C GLU A 129 52.37 16.97 -22.62
N ARG A 130 51.26 17.03 -23.37
CA ARG A 130 51.11 17.87 -24.56
C ARG A 130 50.55 19.24 -24.18
N ILE A 131 51.10 20.32 -24.74
CA ILE A 131 50.63 21.68 -24.47
C ILE A 131 49.36 21.99 -25.29
N ILE A 132 48.20 21.89 -24.63
CA ILE A 132 46.86 22.06 -25.22
C ILE A 132 46.38 23.52 -25.26
N GLY A 133 47.03 24.41 -24.51
CA GLY A 133 46.73 25.84 -24.45
C GLY A 133 47.71 26.62 -23.60
N PHE A 134 47.44 27.91 -23.39
CA PHE A 134 48.14 28.75 -22.41
C PHE A 134 47.22 29.85 -21.88
N GLN A 135 47.52 30.35 -20.67
CA GLN A 135 46.95 31.58 -20.12
C GLN A 135 48.01 32.68 -20.04
N ILE A 136 47.59 33.93 -19.97
CA ILE A 136 48.49 35.09 -19.85
C ILE A 136 48.26 35.74 -18.49
N ARG A 137 49.28 35.75 -17.64
CA ARG A 137 49.32 36.53 -16.39
C ARG A 137 49.84 37.93 -16.71
N PHE A 138 49.06 38.99 -16.52
CA PHE A 138 49.57 40.35 -16.72
C PHE A 138 50.33 40.85 -15.49
N ASP A 139 51.39 41.63 -15.71
CA ASP A 139 52.35 41.99 -14.65
C ASP A 139 51.74 42.90 -13.58
N ASN A 140 50.97 43.91 -14.00
CA ASN A 140 50.37 44.93 -13.14
C ASN A 140 48.84 44.77 -12.97
N ALA A 141 48.33 43.53 -13.00
CA ALA A 141 46.89 43.28 -12.81
C ALA A 141 46.52 43.07 -11.34
N THR A 142 45.62 43.90 -10.82
CA THR A 142 44.94 43.69 -9.53
C THR A 142 43.77 42.72 -9.69
N GLU A 143 42.92 42.94 -10.70
CA GLU A 143 41.78 42.09 -11.07
C GLU A 143 41.98 41.38 -12.41
N HIS A 144 41.33 40.23 -12.59
CA HIS A 144 41.44 39.38 -13.79
C HIS A 144 42.90 39.11 -14.22
N LYS A 145 43.73 38.73 -13.22
CA LYS A 145 45.18 38.51 -13.34
C LYS A 145 45.58 37.60 -14.50
N TYR A 146 44.81 36.53 -14.73
CA TYR A 146 45.00 35.58 -15.82
C TYR A 146 43.91 35.75 -16.88
N LYS A 147 44.28 35.76 -18.17
CA LYS A 147 43.33 35.73 -19.30
C LYS A 147 43.68 34.69 -20.35
N TRP A 148 42.64 34.15 -20.96
CA TRP A 148 42.74 33.29 -22.13
C TRP A 148 43.10 34.11 -23.39
N PRO A 149 44.05 33.65 -24.23
CA PRO A 149 44.32 34.29 -25.51
C PRO A 149 43.12 34.14 -26.46
N THR A 150 42.92 35.17 -27.28
CA THR A 150 41.84 35.19 -28.28
C THR A 150 42.28 35.95 -29.52
N SER A 151 42.01 35.36 -30.68
CA SER A 151 42.17 36.01 -31.99
C SER A 151 40.86 36.66 -32.44
N ARG A 152 39.79 36.57 -31.64
CA ARG A 152 38.48 37.18 -31.92
C ARG A 152 38.55 38.69 -31.70
N SER A 153 38.35 39.45 -32.76
CA SER A 153 38.33 40.93 -32.74
C SER A 153 37.18 41.47 -33.58
N ARG A 154 36.95 42.80 -33.56
CA ARG A 154 35.97 43.47 -34.43
C ARG A 154 36.19 43.15 -35.91
N PHE A 155 37.45 43.00 -36.33
CA PHE A 155 37.85 42.73 -37.71
C PHE A 155 38.00 41.22 -38.00
N ARG A 156 38.10 40.38 -36.96
CA ARG A 156 38.12 38.91 -37.06
C ARG A 156 37.07 38.31 -36.12
N PRO A 157 35.75 38.51 -36.37
CA PRO A 157 34.69 38.06 -35.47
C PRO A 157 34.59 36.53 -35.34
N ASN A 158 35.16 35.80 -36.30
CA ASN A 158 35.29 34.33 -36.29
C ASN A 158 36.72 33.86 -35.96
N GLY A 159 37.50 34.69 -35.26
CA GLY A 159 38.87 34.34 -34.84
C GLY A 159 38.91 33.20 -33.82
N PRO A 160 39.97 32.35 -33.84
CA PRO A 160 40.18 31.31 -32.84
C PRO A 160 40.14 31.81 -31.40
N THR A 161 39.61 30.96 -30.52
CA THR A 161 39.55 31.15 -29.06
C THR A 161 40.20 29.96 -28.37
N ALA A 162 40.61 30.10 -27.10
CA ALA A 162 41.34 29.04 -26.38
C ALA A 162 40.67 27.64 -26.37
N HIS A 163 39.34 27.57 -26.49
CA HIS A 163 38.57 26.32 -26.60
C HIS A 163 39.21 25.30 -27.56
N LEU A 164 39.17 24.02 -27.19
CA LEU A 164 39.63 22.87 -27.97
C LEU A 164 38.63 22.48 -29.07
N PRO A 165 39.01 21.59 -30.02
CA PRO A 165 38.10 21.13 -31.06
C PRO A 165 36.82 20.44 -30.56
N ASN A 166 36.78 19.92 -29.33
CA ASN A 166 35.57 19.40 -28.69
C ASN A 166 34.69 20.49 -28.01
N GLY A 167 35.08 21.76 -28.12
CA GLY A 167 34.38 22.92 -27.54
C GLY A 167 34.78 23.25 -26.09
N GLU A 168 35.56 22.41 -25.43
CA GLU A 168 35.95 22.57 -24.02
C GLU A 168 37.09 23.58 -23.83
N LEU A 169 37.27 24.10 -22.61
CA LEU A 169 38.46 24.88 -22.25
C LEU A 169 39.58 23.93 -21.77
N PRO A 170 40.87 24.27 -22.00
CA PRO A 170 41.99 23.47 -21.48
C PRO A 170 41.96 23.34 -19.95
N ILE A 171 42.06 22.11 -19.45
CA ILE A 171 42.36 21.79 -18.04
C ILE A 171 43.85 21.47 -17.93
N ALA A 172 44.53 22.01 -16.93
CA ALA A 172 45.93 21.65 -16.65
C ALA A 172 46.00 20.30 -15.93
N VAL A 173 46.95 19.46 -16.32
CA VAL A 173 47.34 18.24 -15.61
C VAL A 173 48.85 18.31 -15.37
N TRP A 174 49.27 18.24 -14.12
CA TRP A 174 50.67 18.30 -13.71
C TRP A 174 51.08 17.03 -12.96
N ARG A 175 52.26 16.52 -13.29
CA ARG A 175 52.91 15.38 -12.62
C ARG A 175 54.09 15.90 -11.78
N PRO A 176 54.45 15.22 -10.67
CA PRO A 176 55.63 15.60 -9.88
C PRO A 176 56.92 15.40 -10.66
N LEU A 177 57.92 16.23 -10.38
CA LEU A 177 59.29 16.05 -10.86
C LEU A 177 60.03 15.00 -10.00
N GLY A 178 59.68 13.73 -10.18
CA GLY A 178 60.25 12.60 -9.45
C GLY A 178 59.23 11.47 -9.23
N ASP A 179 59.59 10.50 -8.38
CA ASP A 179 58.69 9.41 -8.02
C ASP A 179 57.44 9.91 -7.28
N ILE A 180 56.28 9.36 -7.64
CA ILE A 180 54.99 9.74 -7.06
C ILE A 180 54.93 9.22 -5.61
N GLN A 181 54.85 10.16 -4.66
CA GLN A 181 54.85 9.87 -3.22
C GLN A 181 53.44 9.62 -2.67
N ARG A 182 52.39 10.13 -3.34
CA ARG A 182 50.99 10.04 -2.88
C ARG A 182 50.09 9.31 -3.88
N SER A 183 49.44 8.24 -3.42
CA SER A 183 48.50 7.41 -4.20
C SER A 183 47.07 7.99 -4.26
N SER A 184 46.95 9.29 -4.55
CA SER A 184 45.67 10.00 -4.70
C SER A 184 45.82 11.11 -5.75
N ILE A 185 44.72 11.61 -6.30
CA ILE A 185 44.75 12.63 -7.38
C ILE A 185 44.34 14.00 -6.82
N GLY A 186 45.17 15.02 -7.00
CA GLY A 186 44.88 16.38 -6.55
C GLY A 186 44.04 17.18 -7.55
N ILE A 187 43.18 18.08 -7.07
CA ILE A 187 42.48 19.07 -7.91
C ILE A 187 42.41 20.46 -7.23
N THR A 188 42.66 21.53 -7.99
CA THR A 188 42.74 22.93 -7.50
C THR A 188 41.90 23.94 -8.30
N GLU A 189 41.64 25.14 -7.75
CA GLU A 189 40.91 26.22 -8.43
C GLU A 189 41.72 26.96 -9.53
N GLY A 190 43.05 26.88 -9.49
CA GLY A 190 43.91 27.54 -10.47
C GLY A 190 44.23 26.65 -11.66
N VAL A 191 44.36 27.21 -12.87
CA VAL A 191 44.97 26.47 -14.00
C VAL A 191 46.49 26.44 -13.88
N ASN A 192 47.10 27.56 -13.44
CA ASN A 192 48.54 27.73 -13.28
C ASN A 192 48.86 28.89 -12.32
N PRO A 193 49.99 28.88 -11.59
CA PRO A 193 50.92 27.76 -11.36
C PRO A 193 50.45 26.80 -10.23
N LYS A 194 49.33 27.12 -9.57
CA LYS A 194 48.82 26.44 -8.37
C LYS A 194 48.86 24.89 -8.42
N PRO A 195 48.29 24.22 -9.45
CA PRO A 195 48.35 22.75 -9.53
C PRO A 195 49.76 22.20 -9.76
N TYR A 196 50.66 22.96 -10.40
CA TYR A 196 52.05 22.55 -10.58
C TYR A 196 52.83 22.58 -9.26
N ILE A 197 52.65 23.64 -8.46
CA ILE A 197 53.27 23.75 -7.12
C ILE A 197 52.77 22.62 -6.21
N VAL A 198 51.45 22.38 -6.19
CA VAL A 198 50.85 21.25 -5.46
C VAL A 198 51.45 19.92 -5.93
N ALA A 199 51.54 19.69 -7.24
CA ALA A 199 52.06 18.44 -7.77
C ALA A 199 53.52 18.18 -7.35
N THR A 200 54.38 19.18 -7.52
CA THR A 200 55.82 19.05 -7.25
C THR A 200 56.14 19.01 -5.75
N ARG A 201 55.43 19.77 -4.91
CA ARG A 201 55.70 19.83 -3.47
C ARG A 201 55.06 18.69 -2.67
N LEU A 202 53.91 18.15 -3.10
CA LEU A 202 53.26 17.00 -2.43
C LEU A 202 53.55 15.64 -3.06
N GLY A 203 54.28 15.59 -4.19
CA GLY A 203 54.57 14.33 -4.88
C GLY A 203 53.30 13.64 -5.42
N GLN A 204 52.33 14.43 -5.91
CA GLN A 204 50.96 14.00 -6.22
C GLN A 204 50.51 14.51 -7.59
N PRO A 205 50.04 13.68 -8.54
CA PRO A 205 49.48 14.21 -9.79
C PRO A 205 48.28 15.13 -9.52
N CYS A 206 48.30 16.36 -10.06
CA CYS A 206 47.34 17.40 -9.72
C CYS A 206 46.77 18.09 -10.97
N LEU A 207 45.45 18.28 -11.01
CA LEU A 207 44.77 18.99 -12.09
C LEU A 207 44.31 20.39 -11.66
N GLY A 208 44.08 21.25 -12.64
CA GLY A 208 43.63 22.64 -12.43
C GLY A 208 42.74 23.17 -13.54
N ALA A 209 41.56 23.67 -13.18
CA ALA A 209 40.58 24.27 -14.10
C ALA A 209 40.28 25.71 -13.69
N ALA A 210 40.00 26.60 -14.64
CA ALA A 210 39.84 28.03 -14.35
C ALA A 210 38.65 28.29 -13.42
N GLY A 211 38.91 28.85 -12.23
CA GLY A 211 37.87 29.08 -11.22
C GLY A 211 37.31 27.77 -10.64
N GLY A 212 38.08 26.68 -10.66
CA GLY A 212 37.66 25.37 -10.16
C GLY A 212 36.52 24.72 -10.96
N ASN A 213 36.22 25.26 -12.14
CA ASN A 213 35.05 24.89 -12.93
C ASN A 213 35.32 23.67 -13.85
N PHE A 214 35.82 22.57 -13.29
CA PHE A 214 36.07 21.31 -14.02
C PHE A 214 34.83 20.80 -14.77
N ALA A 215 33.64 21.07 -14.22
CA ALA A 215 32.35 20.79 -14.87
C ALA A 215 32.13 21.46 -16.23
N SER A 216 32.92 22.48 -16.59
CA SER A 216 32.87 23.11 -17.93
C SER A 216 33.70 22.39 -18.99
N SER A 217 34.43 21.33 -18.63
CA SER A 217 35.25 20.54 -19.55
C SER A 217 35.30 19.05 -19.13
N PRO A 218 34.13 18.38 -19.07
CA PRO A 218 33.99 17.05 -18.47
C PRO A 218 34.69 15.92 -19.22
N GLN A 219 34.94 16.03 -20.54
CA GLN A 219 35.61 14.99 -21.32
C GLN A 219 37.09 14.90 -20.94
N GLN A 220 37.84 16.01 -21.03
CA GLN A 220 39.24 16.07 -20.55
C GLN A 220 39.35 15.69 -19.08
N PHE A 221 38.42 16.16 -18.24
CA PHE A 221 38.46 15.90 -16.81
C PHE A 221 38.31 14.40 -16.52
N LYS A 222 37.33 13.73 -17.15
CA LYS A 222 37.13 12.29 -16.98
C LYS A 222 38.28 11.48 -17.55
N GLU A 223 38.76 11.79 -18.76
CA GLU A 223 39.90 11.10 -19.39
C GLU A 223 41.15 11.19 -18.50
N SER A 224 41.45 12.38 -17.97
CA SER A 224 42.59 12.60 -17.08
C SER A 224 42.45 11.83 -15.76
N LEU A 225 41.24 11.81 -15.17
CA LEU A 225 40.99 11.03 -13.95
C LEU A 225 41.09 9.53 -14.19
N ASP A 226 40.50 8.99 -15.26
CA ASP A 226 40.50 7.55 -15.55
C ASP A 226 41.93 7.03 -15.82
N ILE A 227 42.76 7.81 -16.54
CA ILE A 227 44.17 7.48 -16.79
C ILE A 227 44.99 7.53 -15.49
N LEU A 228 44.90 8.62 -14.72
CA LEU A 228 45.65 8.76 -13.46
C LEU A 228 45.19 7.74 -12.41
N SER A 229 43.89 7.45 -12.34
CA SER A 229 43.30 6.45 -11.45
C SER A 229 43.84 5.05 -11.72
N THR A 230 43.98 4.70 -13.01
CA THR A 230 44.55 3.43 -13.45
C THR A 230 46.06 3.36 -13.16
N GLN A 231 46.79 4.45 -13.41
CA GLN A 231 48.24 4.53 -13.14
C GLN A 231 48.60 4.46 -11.65
N LEU A 232 47.77 5.04 -10.79
CA LEU A 232 47.98 5.10 -9.34
C LEU A 232 47.26 3.99 -8.55
N ASN A 233 46.47 3.15 -9.23
CA ASN A 233 45.55 2.18 -8.61
C ASN A 233 44.69 2.79 -7.48
N THR A 234 44.10 3.96 -7.72
CA THR A 234 43.36 4.72 -6.70
C THR A 234 42.05 5.29 -7.23
N LYS A 235 41.05 5.42 -6.35
CA LYS A 235 39.80 6.17 -6.60
C LYS A 235 39.68 7.41 -5.71
N THR A 236 40.71 7.75 -4.96
CA THR A 236 40.72 8.90 -4.03
C THR A 236 41.18 10.17 -4.72
N ILE A 237 40.38 11.23 -4.59
CA ILE A 237 40.62 12.57 -5.11
C ILE A 237 40.66 13.56 -3.94
N ASP A 238 41.70 14.38 -3.90
CA ASP A 238 41.91 15.40 -2.87
C ASP A 238 41.69 16.79 -3.49
N PHE A 239 40.69 17.52 -2.98
CA PHE A 239 40.36 18.87 -3.44
C PHE A 239 40.97 19.93 -2.54
N TYR A 240 41.76 20.82 -3.14
CA TYR A 240 42.45 21.92 -2.47
C TYR A 240 41.75 23.25 -2.82
N PRO A 241 40.83 23.75 -1.97
CA PRO A 241 40.13 25.00 -2.21
C PRO A 241 41.06 26.21 -2.01
N ASP A 242 40.65 27.33 -2.63
CA ASP A 242 41.30 28.64 -2.50
C ASP A 242 41.03 29.22 -1.09
N ALA A 243 41.99 29.92 -0.49
CA ALA A 243 41.78 30.59 0.81
C ALA A 243 40.64 31.60 0.69
N GLY A 244 39.70 31.63 1.62
CA GLY A 244 38.52 32.50 1.50
C GLY A 244 37.54 32.17 0.37
N ALA A 245 37.71 31.06 -0.37
CA ALA A 245 36.67 30.53 -1.26
C ALA A 245 35.34 30.34 -0.54
N ILE A 246 35.41 30.14 0.78
CA ILE A 246 34.25 29.92 1.62
C ILE A 246 33.26 31.10 1.65
N HIS A 247 33.76 32.32 1.46
CA HIS A 247 32.93 33.52 1.40
C HIS A 247 32.44 33.84 -0.02
N ASN A 248 32.82 33.06 -1.04
CA ASN A 248 32.51 33.34 -2.45
C ASN A 248 31.46 32.36 -3.01
N SER A 249 30.19 32.79 -2.96
CA SER A 249 29.02 32.01 -3.41
C SER A 249 29.07 31.58 -4.89
N HIS A 250 29.75 32.33 -5.76
CA HIS A 250 29.94 31.97 -7.17
C HIS A 250 30.95 30.82 -7.33
N VAL A 251 32.07 30.86 -6.60
CA VAL A 251 33.10 29.82 -6.59
C VAL A 251 32.53 28.51 -6.03
N LEU A 252 31.81 28.58 -4.91
CA LEU A 252 31.17 27.40 -4.30
C LEU A 252 30.15 26.71 -5.22
N ARG A 253 29.49 27.44 -6.11
CA ARG A 253 28.59 26.86 -7.13
C ARG A 253 29.35 25.99 -8.14
N HIS A 254 30.55 26.40 -8.53
CA HIS A 254 31.42 25.59 -9.39
C HIS A 254 31.92 24.35 -8.66
N TYR A 255 32.37 24.51 -7.41
CA TYR A 255 32.83 23.40 -6.56
C TYR A 255 31.76 22.29 -6.43
N ARG A 256 30.53 22.64 -6.01
CA ARG A 256 29.40 21.69 -5.89
C ARG A 256 29.05 20.98 -7.20
N THR A 257 29.28 21.62 -8.34
CA THR A 257 29.02 21.01 -9.66
C THR A 257 30.12 20.00 -10.00
N THR A 258 31.38 20.34 -9.74
CA THR A 258 32.52 19.43 -9.86
C THR A 258 32.37 18.22 -8.92
N PHE A 259 32.02 18.44 -7.65
CA PHE A 259 31.87 17.36 -6.66
C PHE A 259 30.83 16.32 -7.08
N LYS A 260 29.67 16.78 -7.60
CA LYS A 260 28.62 15.90 -8.12
C LYS A 260 29.06 15.07 -9.31
N LEU A 261 29.84 15.64 -10.25
CA LEU A 261 30.36 14.87 -11.39
C LEU A 261 31.35 13.79 -10.94
N VAL A 262 32.25 14.14 -10.03
CA VAL A 262 33.25 13.22 -9.47
C VAL A 262 32.57 12.04 -8.74
N GLN A 263 31.59 12.33 -7.89
CA GLN A 263 30.79 11.31 -7.19
C GLN A 263 29.97 10.44 -8.17
N GLN A 264 29.38 11.03 -9.21
CA GLN A 264 28.66 10.28 -10.26
C GLN A 264 29.56 9.33 -11.06
N TRP A 265 30.86 9.58 -11.13
CA TRP A 265 31.84 8.71 -11.78
C TRP A 265 32.47 7.67 -10.83
N GLY A 266 31.98 7.56 -9.59
CA GLY A 266 32.41 6.53 -8.63
C GLY A 266 33.74 6.83 -7.92
N TYR A 267 34.19 8.07 -7.92
CA TYR A 267 35.40 8.51 -7.22
C TYR A 267 35.08 9.01 -5.80
N GLN A 268 35.97 8.73 -4.86
CA GLN A 268 35.89 9.20 -3.46
C GLN A 268 36.59 10.55 -3.34
N LEU A 269 35.84 11.57 -2.92
CA LEU A 269 36.34 12.96 -2.84
C LEU A 269 36.53 13.39 -1.38
N ARG A 270 37.72 13.89 -1.06
CA ARG A 270 38.05 14.55 0.22
C ARG A 270 38.46 15.99 -0.04
N VAL A 271 38.31 16.86 0.96
CA VAL A 271 38.71 18.26 0.90
C VAL A 271 39.89 18.48 1.84
N ALA A 272 40.91 19.17 1.36
CA ALA A 272 42.08 19.55 2.15
C ALA A 272 41.80 20.85 2.93
N TRP A 273 42.00 20.82 4.23
CA TRP A 273 41.66 21.90 5.15
C TRP A 273 42.76 22.16 6.18
N TRP A 274 43.16 23.41 6.31
CA TRP A 274 44.15 23.93 7.27
C TRP A 274 43.65 25.23 7.93
N GLY A 275 42.32 25.43 7.95
CA GLY A 275 41.68 26.61 8.54
C GLY A 275 41.55 27.82 7.60
N GLN A 276 41.63 27.64 6.27
CA GLN A 276 41.79 28.71 5.28
C GLN A 276 40.56 29.60 5.01
N THR A 277 40.04 30.25 6.06
CA THR A 277 38.80 31.02 6.03
C THR A 277 38.90 32.36 5.31
N SER A 278 40.05 33.04 5.35
CA SER A 278 40.23 34.38 4.76
C SER A 278 41.59 34.50 4.04
N LYS A 279 41.64 35.32 2.98
CA LYS A 279 42.89 35.60 2.23
C LYS A 279 43.85 36.54 2.95
N GLU A 280 43.41 37.17 4.03
CA GLU A 280 44.17 38.14 4.81
C GLU A 280 44.90 37.46 5.99
N GLU A 281 44.32 36.41 6.56
CA GLU A 281 44.88 35.67 7.70
C GLU A 281 45.48 34.31 7.32
N HIS A 282 45.05 33.71 6.21
CA HIS A 282 45.42 32.34 5.82
C HIS A 282 46.02 32.25 4.42
N LEU A 283 47.02 31.38 4.28
CA LEU A 283 47.73 31.16 3.03
C LEU A 283 46.93 30.28 2.07
N ASP A 284 47.02 30.61 0.78
CA ASP A 284 46.64 29.73 -0.32
C ASP A 284 47.56 28.49 -0.37
N ILE A 285 47.10 27.36 -0.93
CA ILE A 285 47.88 26.10 -0.91
C ILE A 285 49.26 26.23 -1.56
N ASP A 286 49.44 27.04 -2.61
CA ASP A 286 50.75 27.29 -3.19
C ASP A 286 51.69 27.99 -2.19
N ASP A 287 51.22 28.99 -1.48
CA ASP A 287 52.03 29.76 -0.52
C ASP A 287 52.27 28.99 0.80
N LEU A 288 51.32 28.14 1.24
CA LEU A 288 51.47 27.23 2.39
C LEU A 288 52.54 26.15 2.14
N LEU A 289 52.57 25.58 0.93
CA LEU A 289 53.56 24.58 0.55
C LEU A 289 54.96 25.19 0.36
N ILE A 290 55.05 26.44 -0.13
CA ILE A 290 56.31 27.19 -0.17
C ILE A 290 56.82 27.48 1.25
N ALA A 291 55.93 27.75 2.20
CA ALA A 291 56.28 27.94 3.62
C ALA A 291 56.65 26.64 4.37
N GLY A 292 56.59 25.47 3.72
CA GLY A 292 56.94 24.18 4.34
C GLY A 292 55.92 23.66 5.37
N ARG A 293 54.70 24.21 5.40
CA ARG A 293 53.67 23.91 6.42
C ARG A 293 52.69 22.81 5.97
N SER A 294 53.15 21.84 5.18
CA SER A 294 52.33 20.77 4.60
C SER A 294 51.59 19.90 5.63
N ASP A 295 52.12 19.83 6.85
CA ASP A 295 51.63 18.95 7.92
C ASP A 295 50.36 19.50 8.59
N GLU A 296 50.01 20.76 8.30
CA GLU A 296 48.76 21.38 8.76
C GLU A 296 47.55 20.98 7.91
N ILE A 297 47.76 20.28 6.78
CA ILE A 297 46.70 19.85 5.86
C ILE A 297 45.98 18.63 6.45
N GLN A 298 44.75 18.85 6.93
CA GLN A 298 43.82 17.79 7.32
C GLN A 298 42.89 17.44 6.16
N TYR A 299 42.55 16.15 6.01
CA TYR A 299 41.59 15.70 5.01
C TYR A 299 40.22 15.52 5.65
N ILE A 300 39.32 16.43 5.31
CA ILE A 300 37.94 16.44 5.78
C ILE A 300 37.03 15.94 4.66
N THR A 301 35.88 15.35 4.98
CA THR A 301 34.93 14.92 3.94
C THR A 301 34.34 16.14 3.22
N VAL A 302 33.75 15.97 2.03
CA VAL A 302 32.97 17.06 1.37
C VAL A 302 31.88 17.56 2.33
N ALA A 303 31.40 16.61 3.12
CA ALA A 303 30.50 16.74 4.23
C ALA A 303 31.12 17.15 5.56
N GLN A 304 32.33 17.71 5.54
CA GLN A 304 32.97 18.39 6.67
C GLN A 304 33.42 19.79 6.22
N PHE A 305 33.81 19.94 4.95
CA PHE A 305 33.99 21.23 4.31
C PHE A 305 32.71 22.07 4.32
N GLU A 306 31.57 21.46 4.02
CA GLU A 306 30.35 22.24 3.84
C GLU A 306 29.74 22.85 5.13
N LEU A 307 30.00 22.46 6.39
CA LEU A 307 29.57 23.24 7.59
C LEU A 307 30.55 24.38 7.80
N LEU A 308 31.84 24.19 7.54
CA LEU A 308 32.88 25.22 7.75
C LEU A 308 32.67 26.41 6.81
N VAL A 309 32.24 26.16 5.57
CA VAL A 309 31.90 27.22 4.61
C VAL A 309 30.72 28.06 5.06
N ARG A 310 29.92 27.53 5.98
CA ARG A 310 28.80 28.22 6.57
C ARG A 310 29.20 28.88 7.87
N GLN A 311 29.92 28.14 8.71
CA GLN A 311 30.35 28.47 10.06
C GLN A 311 31.87 28.65 10.12
N PRO A 312 32.39 29.80 9.66
CA PRO A 312 33.84 30.07 9.61
C PRO A 312 34.50 30.20 11.01
N HIS A 313 33.73 30.19 12.09
CA HIS A 313 34.22 30.45 13.46
C HIS A 313 34.51 29.19 14.29
N ILE A 314 34.21 27.98 13.80
CA ILE A 314 34.38 26.74 14.56
C ILE A 314 35.86 26.32 14.60
N LYS A 315 36.45 26.27 15.81
CA LYS A 315 37.77 25.66 16.03
C LYS A 315 37.64 24.17 16.36
N LEU A 316 38.14 23.31 15.49
CA LEU A 316 38.04 21.83 15.53
C LEU A 316 38.72 21.12 16.73
N HIS A 317 39.32 21.83 17.69
CA HIS A 317 40.14 21.22 18.76
C HIS A 317 39.36 20.63 19.96
N GLY A 318 38.05 20.86 20.08
CA GLY A 318 37.28 20.60 21.31
C GLY A 318 36.71 19.18 21.52
N PHE A 319 37.24 18.16 20.85
CA PHE A 319 36.50 16.90 20.67
C PHE A 319 36.48 15.90 21.83
N LYS A 320 37.44 15.94 22.76
CA LYS A 320 37.62 14.85 23.75
C LYS A 320 36.74 14.94 25.01
N ASP A 321 36.11 16.09 25.29
CA ASP A 321 35.49 16.35 26.60
C ASP A 321 33.96 16.16 26.66
N LEU A 322 33.30 15.84 25.53
CA LEU A 322 31.83 15.81 25.42
C LEU A 322 31.14 14.59 26.05
N LEU A 323 31.88 13.58 26.50
CA LEU A 323 31.34 12.32 27.06
C LEU A 323 30.92 12.40 28.55
N GLY A 324 31.12 13.53 29.23
CA GLY A 324 31.04 13.62 30.70
C GLY A 324 29.68 13.97 31.35
N TRP A 325 28.64 14.36 30.60
CA TRP A 325 27.55 15.19 31.16
C TRP A 325 26.15 14.55 31.29
N PHE A 326 26.07 13.23 31.50
CA PHE A 326 24.81 12.47 31.37
C PHE A 326 23.90 12.14 32.58
N PRO A 327 24.29 12.21 33.89
CA PRO A 327 23.45 11.60 34.93
C PRO A 327 22.17 12.34 35.40
N LYS A 328 21.98 13.63 35.10
CA LYS A 328 21.03 14.48 35.88
C LYS A 328 19.62 14.67 35.30
N LEU A 329 19.33 14.26 34.07
CA LEU A 329 18.03 14.51 33.44
C LEU A 329 16.95 13.46 33.78
N LYS A 330 17.37 12.25 34.19
CA LYS A 330 16.51 11.06 34.39
C LYS A 330 15.38 11.27 35.42
N ASN A 331 15.59 12.13 36.42
CA ASN A 331 14.66 12.31 37.54
C ASN A 331 13.56 13.35 37.31
N ARG A 332 13.55 14.10 36.19
CA ARG A 332 12.48 15.09 35.90
C ARG A 332 11.44 14.63 34.88
N LEU A 333 11.71 13.58 34.10
CA LEU A 333 10.80 13.13 33.03
C LEU A 333 9.71 12.15 33.51
N ALA A 334 9.84 11.56 34.70
CA ALA A 334 8.88 10.59 35.24
C ALA A 334 7.50 11.18 35.61
N GLN A 335 7.35 12.51 35.69
CA GLN A 335 6.12 13.17 36.18
C GLN A 335 5.22 13.77 35.08
N LEU A 336 5.60 13.69 33.79
CA LEU A 336 4.88 14.36 32.69
C LEU A 336 4.22 13.42 31.66
N SER A 337 4.31 12.10 31.83
CA SER A 337 3.75 11.13 30.87
C SER A 337 2.22 10.99 30.92
N GLN A 338 1.55 11.43 31.99
CA GLN A 338 0.09 11.38 32.10
C GLN A 338 -0.58 12.66 31.55
N ARG A 339 -0.72 12.73 30.21
CA ARG A 339 -1.83 13.35 29.42
C ARG A 339 -1.34 13.86 28.05
N ARG A 340 -1.54 13.08 26.98
CA ARG A 340 -2.26 13.49 25.74
C ARG A 340 -2.14 12.47 24.58
N SER A 341 -3.29 12.28 23.92
CA SER A 341 -3.48 12.08 22.47
C SER A 341 -2.81 10.92 21.70
N ARG A 342 -3.68 10.01 21.23
CA ARG A 342 -3.78 9.46 19.86
C ARG A 342 -2.56 9.57 18.93
N TYR A 343 -2.13 8.39 18.46
CA TYR A 343 -1.06 8.10 17.50
C TYR A 343 0.34 8.39 18.04
N GLY A 344 0.98 7.32 18.53
CA GLY A 344 2.40 7.24 18.84
C GLY A 344 2.82 5.78 18.72
N PHE A 345 4.02 5.55 18.18
CA PHE A 345 4.67 4.25 18.25
C PHE A 345 5.14 4.04 19.71
N ALA A 346 4.74 2.94 20.33
CA ALA A 346 5.23 2.54 21.64
C ALA A 346 6.41 1.56 21.47
N PRO A 347 7.43 1.59 22.35
CA PRO A 347 8.39 0.52 22.46
C PRO A 347 7.68 -0.79 22.81
N VAL A 348 8.21 -1.92 22.33
CA VAL A 348 7.56 -3.22 22.42
C VAL A 348 7.61 -3.76 23.86
N GLU A 349 6.44 -3.86 24.49
CA GLU A 349 6.13 -5.01 25.34
C GLU A 349 5.15 -5.92 24.58
N THR A 350 5.66 -7.10 24.18
CA THR A 350 4.94 -8.27 23.67
C THR A 350 3.71 -8.01 22.79
N VAL A 351 3.92 -7.78 21.49
CA VAL A 351 2.89 -8.04 20.48
C VAL A 351 3.16 -9.41 19.87
N GLU A 352 2.25 -10.35 20.09
CA GLU A 352 2.29 -11.68 19.47
C GLU A 352 2.21 -11.56 17.95
N THR A 353 3.27 -11.94 17.26
CA THR A 353 3.28 -12.15 15.81
C THR A 353 2.44 -13.39 15.48
N GLU A 354 1.52 -13.29 14.51
CA GLU A 354 0.58 -14.39 14.21
C GLU A 354 1.32 -15.70 13.84
N PRO A 355 0.80 -16.87 14.27
CA PRO A 355 1.36 -18.15 13.87
C PRO A 355 1.27 -18.32 12.34
N THR A 356 2.34 -18.83 11.75
CA THR A 356 2.37 -19.19 10.34
C THR A 356 1.26 -20.22 10.07
N PRO A 357 0.46 -20.09 8.97
CA PRO A 357 -0.59 -21.06 8.68
C PRO A 357 0.02 -22.46 8.57
N SER A 358 -0.40 -23.36 9.46
CA SER A 358 0.03 -24.75 9.47
C SER A 358 -0.37 -25.41 8.16
N THR A 359 0.63 -25.71 7.31
CA THR A 359 0.37 -26.43 6.06
C THR A 359 -0.23 -27.80 6.41
N PRO A 360 -1.47 -28.10 6.00
CA PRO A 360 -2.12 -29.35 6.37
C PRO A 360 -1.42 -30.52 5.71
N THR A 361 -1.13 -31.53 6.53
CA THR A 361 -0.38 -32.72 6.15
C THR A 361 -1.09 -33.49 5.02
N GLY A 362 -0.48 -33.53 3.82
CA GLY A 362 -0.90 -34.44 2.74
C GLY A 362 -1.89 -33.88 1.70
N THR A 363 -1.67 -32.68 1.14
CA THR A 363 -2.41 -32.25 -0.06
C THR A 363 -1.88 -32.95 -1.33
N ILE A 364 -2.76 -33.59 -2.09
CA ILE A 364 -2.44 -34.22 -3.39
C ILE A 364 -2.71 -33.23 -4.53
N THR A 365 -1.69 -32.93 -5.32
CA THR A 365 -1.80 -32.06 -6.50
C THR A 365 -2.07 -32.84 -7.78
N TYR A 366 -2.93 -32.30 -8.66
CA TYR A 366 -3.25 -32.90 -9.96
C TYR A 366 -3.25 -31.85 -11.10
N GLN A 367 -3.04 -32.28 -12.34
CA GLN A 367 -2.99 -31.40 -13.52
C GLN A 367 -4.37 -31.17 -14.13
N ASP A 368 -4.52 -30.13 -14.97
CA ASP A 368 -5.81 -29.81 -15.61
C ASP A 368 -6.38 -31.01 -16.40
N GLY A 369 -7.71 -31.16 -16.36
CA GLY A 369 -8.42 -32.33 -16.90
C GLY A 369 -8.34 -33.62 -16.06
N GLN A 370 -7.43 -33.74 -15.08
CA GLN A 370 -7.28 -34.97 -14.25
C GLN A 370 -8.17 -35.01 -12.99
N ARG A 371 -9.04 -34.00 -12.78
CA ARG A 371 -9.88 -33.87 -11.57
C ARG A 371 -10.75 -35.10 -11.30
N LEU A 372 -11.47 -35.56 -12.31
CA LEU A 372 -12.40 -36.69 -12.16
C LEU A 372 -11.69 -37.99 -11.79
N ASP A 373 -10.51 -38.21 -12.36
CA ASP A 373 -9.63 -39.33 -12.04
C ASP A 373 -9.13 -39.25 -10.60
N ALA A 374 -8.69 -38.07 -10.14
CA ALA A 374 -8.26 -37.86 -8.76
C ALA A 374 -9.41 -38.18 -7.78
N TRP A 375 -10.60 -37.64 -8.02
CA TRP A 375 -11.80 -37.93 -7.23
C TRP A 375 -12.15 -39.43 -7.23
N SER A 376 -12.11 -40.09 -8.40
CA SER A 376 -12.41 -41.52 -8.55
C SER A 376 -11.41 -42.39 -7.78
N ARG A 377 -10.10 -42.17 -7.97
CA ARG A 377 -9.04 -42.93 -7.30
C ARG A 377 -9.16 -42.82 -5.78
N THR A 378 -9.34 -41.60 -5.26
CA THR A 378 -9.42 -41.36 -3.81
C THR A 378 -10.68 -42.00 -3.19
N LEU A 379 -11.87 -41.86 -3.80
CA LEU A 379 -13.08 -42.54 -3.29
C LEU A 379 -12.98 -44.08 -3.40
N ASN A 380 -12.34 -44.60 -4.44
CA ASN A 380 -12.15 -46.06 -4.61
C ASN A 380 -11.08 -46.65 -3.68
N GLN A 381 -10.21 -45.82 -3.09
CA GLN A 381 -9.30 -46.22 -1.99
C GLN A 381 -10.01 -46.33 -0.63
N GLY A 382 -11.32 -46.05 -0.55
CA GLY A 382 -12.10 -46.12 0.69
C GLY A 382 -12.16 -44.83 1.49
N VAL A 383 -11.62 -43.72 0.97
CA VAL A 383 -11.68 -42.40 1.61
C VAL A 383 -13.11 -41.86 1.52
N GLN A 384 -13.72 -41.53 2.67
CA GLN A 384 -15.08 -40.98 2.73
C GLN A 384 -15.12 -39.46 2.50
N PHE A 385 -14.10 -38.71 2.91
CA PHE A 385 -14.10 -37.25 2.88
C PHE A 385 -12.97 -36.70 1.99
N ILE A 386 -13.36 -35.99 0.94
CA ILE A 386 -12.45 -35.32 0.00
C ILE A 386 -12.75 -33.83 0.04
N CYS A 387 -11.72 -32.99 0.13
CA CYS A 387 -11.86 -31.55 -0.03
C CYS A 387 -11.04 -31.06 -1.24
N ASP A 388 -11.74 -30.61 -2.29
CA ASP A 388 -11.12 -30.02 -3.48
C ASP A 388 -10.91 -28.51 -3.26
N SER A 389 -9.67 -28.18 -2.89
CA SER A 389 -9.18 -26.81 -2.62
C SER A 389 -8.68 -26.09 -3.87
N SER A 390 -8.97 -26.61 -5.08
CA SER A 390 -8.60 -25.94 -6.33
C SER A 390 -9.15 -24.52 -6.40
N ALA A 391 -8.43 -23.63 -7.09
CA ALA A 391 -8.82 -22.22 -7.18
C ALA A 391 -10.26 -22.00 -7.72
N THR A 392 -10.83 -20.85 -7.38
CA THR A 392 -12.07 -20.34 -8.00
C THR A 392 -11.93 -20.29 -9.52
N GLY A 393 -12.91 -20.82 -10.26
CA GLY A 393 -12.93 -20.76 -11.72
C GLY A 393 -12.15 -21.85 -12.45
N THR A 394 -11.55 -22.83 -11.77
CA THR A 394 -10.93 -24.04 -12.40
C THR A 394 -11.93 -25.06 -12.94
N GLY A 395 -13.23 -24.74 -12.99
CA GLY A 395 -14.25 -25.62 -13.55
C GLY A 395 -14.87 -26.65 -12.59
N LYS A 396 -14.63 -26.58 -11.26
CA LYS A 396 -15.15 -27.55 -10.27
C LYS A 396 -16.61 -27.98 -10.50
N SER A 397 -17.55 -27.01 -10.56
CA SER A 397 -18.98 -27.29 -10.74
C SER A 397 -19.31 -27.81 -12.16
N TYR A 398 -18.50 -27.52 -13.18
CA TYR A 398 -18.64 -28.10 -14.53
C TYR A 398 -18.32 -29.59 -14.51
N ASP A 399 -17.21 -29.98 -13.88
CA ASP A 399 -16.79 -31.38 -13.75
C ASP A 399 -17.75 -32.19 -12.89
N CYS A 400 -18.35 -31.58 -11.85
CA CYS A 400 -19.44 -32.20 -11.09
C CYS A 400 -20.56 -32.71 -12.00
N GLY A 401 -20.96 -31.93 -13.01
CA GLY A 401 -21.99 -32.33 -13.97
C GLY A 401 -21.57 -33.46 -14.94
N LEU A 402 -20.27 -33.68 -15.12
CA LEU A 402 -19.71 -34.80 -15.89
C LEU A 402 -19.67 -36.11 -15.10
N THR A 403 -19.70 -36.05 -13.76
CA THR A 403 -19.66 -37.25 -12.90
C THR A 403 -20.82 -38.21 -13.20
N ASN A 404 -20.55 -39.52 -13.08
CA ASN A 404 -21.52 -40.58 -13.33
C ASN A 404 -21.37 -41.72 -12.32
N ASN A 405 -22.45 -42.50 -12.15
CA ASN A 405 -22.55 -43.56 -11.16
C ASN A 405 -21.38 -44.58 -11.22
N PRO A 406 -20.98 -45.11 -12.39
CA PRO A 406 -19.80 -45.98 -12.53
C PRO A 406 -18.50 -45.37 -11.99
N LEU A 407 -18.24 -44.09 -12.26
CA LEU A 407 -16.97 -43.40 -11.93
C LEU A 407 -16.65 -43.42 -10.41
N PHE A 408 -17.69 -43.43 -9.57
CA PHE A 408 -17.55 -43.54 -8.11
C PHE A 408 -18.06 -44.87 -7.54
N ASN A 409 -18.37 -45.86 -8.38
CA ASN A 409 -19.05 -47.11 -8.00
C ASN A 409 -20.23 -46.84 -7.01
N SER A 410 -21.14 -45.95 -7.42
CA SER A 410 -22.21 -45.41 -6.57
C SER A 410 -23.59 -45.67 -7.16
N ARG A 411 -24.60 -45.79 -6.30
CA ARG A 411 -26.00 -45.86 -6.70
C ARG A 411 -26.49 -44.51 -7.23
N ARG A 412 -26.01 -43.40 -6.65
CA ARG A 412 -26.44 -42.04 -6.98
C ARG A 412 -25.38 -40.99 -6.68
N ILE A 413 -25.46 -39.86 -7.38
CA ILE A 413 -24.65 -38.67 -7.13
C ILE A 413 -25.57 -37.46 -6.95
N LEU A 414 -25.35 -36.70 -5.88
CA LEU A 414 -26.13 -35.51 -5.52
C LEU A 414 -25.23 -34.27 -5.62
N PHE A 415 -25.66 -33.27 -6.38
CA PHE A 415 -25.01 -31.95 -6.39
C PHE A 415 -25.74 -31.00 -5.45
N LEU A 416 -25.08 -30.61 -4.36
CA LEU A 416 -25.64 -29.78 -3.30
C LEU A 416 -25.17 -28.34 -3.47
N SER A 417 -26.11 -27.42 -3.69
CA SER A 417 -25.82 -26.01 -3.95
C SER A 417 -26.94 -25.11 -3.43
N SER A 418 -26.61 -23.88 -3.03
CA SER A 418 -27.60 -22.84 -2.68
C SER A 418 -28.40 -22.42 -3.93
N GLU A 419 -27.71 -22.27 -5.06
CA GLU A 419 -28.28 -21.98 -6.38
C GLU A 419 -28.70 -23.26 -7.13
N HIS A 420 -29.11 -24.32 -6.41
CA HIS A 420 -29.54 -25.58 -7.03
C HIS A 420 -30.65 -25.41 -8.08
N ARG A 421 -31.45 -24.33 -8.05
CA ARG A 421 -32.46 -24.01 -9.06
C ARG A 421 -31.86 -23.45 -10.36
N ASN A 422 -30.77 -22.70 -10.28
CA ASN A 422 -30.24 -21.83 -11.33
C ASN A 422 -28.82 -22.25 -11.71
N PRO A 423 -28.64 -23.38 -12.43
CA PRO A 423 -27.35 -24.01 -12.60
C PRO A 423 -26.56 -23.21 -13.65
N THR A 424 -25.44 -22.65 -13.24
CA THR A 424 -24.68 -21.72 -14.09
C THR A 424 -23.79 -22.42 -15.13
N VAL A 425 -23.65 -23.74 -15.05
CA VAL A 425 -22.88 -24.58 -15.99
C VAL A 425 -23.79 -25.50 -16.82
N PRO A 426 -23.50 -25.71 -18.13
CA PRO A 426 -24.33 -26.57 -18.99
C PRO A 426 -24.43 -28.02 -18.52
N THR A 427 -23.37 -28.59 -17.96
CA THR A 427 -23.30 -29.99 -17.53
C THR A 427 -24.26 -30.34 -16.38
N LEU A 428 -24.65 -29.35 -15.56
CA LEU A 428 -25.64 -29.51 -14.49
C LEU A 428 -27.07 -29.11 -14.92
N LYS A 429 -27.27 -28.43 -16.06
CA LYS A 429 -28.61 -28.06 -16.56
C LYS A 429 -29.50 -29.27 -16.89
N SER A 430 -28.91 -30.41 -17.21
CA SER A 430 -29.60 -31.66 -17.53
C SER A 430 -29.95 -32.51 -16.29
N TRP A 431 -29.44 -32.18 -15.11
CA TRP A 431 -29.68 -32.94 -13.89
C TRP A 431 -31.06 -32.60 -13.30
N THR A 432 -31.77 -33.61 -12.78
CA THR A 432 -33.08 -33.40 -12.15
C THR A 432 -32.96 -32.50 -10.92
N ASP A 433 -33.92 -31.62 -10.68
CA ASP A 433 -33.94 -30.72 -9.51
C ASP A 433 -34.82 -31.28 -8.39
N LEU A 434 -34.27 -31.36 -7.17
CA LEU A 434 -35.04 -31.62 -5.96
C LEU A 434 -35.63 -30.29 -5.44
N GLU A 435 -36.65 -29.82 -6.14
CA GLU A 435 -37.31 -28.55 -5.83
C GLU A 435 -38.01 -28.60 -4.45
N ALA A 436 -37.87 -27.53 -3.69
CA ALA A 436 -38.49 -27.34 -2.38
C ALA A 436 -39.95 -26.87 -2.50
N ARG A 437 -40.71 -26.88 -1.41
CA ARG A 437 -42.05 -26.25 -1.39
C ARG A 437 -41.95 -24.75 -1.69
N HIS A 438 -42.73 -24.25 -2.65
CA HIS A 438 -42.79 -22.84 -3.02
C HIS A 438 -44.22 -22.42 -3.41
N ASN A 439 -44.63 -21.21 -3.01
CA ASN A 439 -45.92 -20.61 -3.43
C ASN A 439 -45.78 -19.86 -4.76
N GLY A 440 -45.25 -20.56 -5.77
CA GLY A 440 -44.92 -20.01 -7.08
C GLY A 440 -43.52 -19.41 -7.18
N LEU A 441 -42.99 -19.34 -8.40
CA LEU A 441 -41.70 -18.74 -8.73
C LEU A 441 -41.90 -17.65 -9.79
N THR A 442 -41.04 -16.64 -9.75
CA THR A 442 -40.90 -15.64 -10.81
C THR A 442 -39.46 -15.63 -11.33
N ILE A 443 -39.23 -14.85 -12.38
CA ILE A 443 -37.91 -14.69 -12.99
C ILE A 443 -37.39 -13.29 -12.62
N ASP A 444 -36.17 -13.20 -12.14
CA ASP A 444 -35.51 -11.93 -11.81
C ASP A 444 -34.92 -11.22 -13.05
N SER A 445 -34.30 -10.06 -12.83
CA SER A 445 -33.64 -9.26 -13.88
C SER A 445 -32.47 -9.98 -14.57
N PHE A 446 -31.91 -11.02 -13.96
CA PHE A 446 -30.83 -11.84 -14.50
C PHE A 446 -31.34 -13.11 -15.21
N GLY A 447 -32.66 -13.29 -15.34
CA GLY A 447 -33.26 -14.47 -15.96
C GLY A 447 -33.31 -15.70 -15.04
N ARG A 448 -33.03 -15.56 -13.73
CA ARG A 448 -32.97 -16.65 -12.76
C ARG A 448 -34.31 -16.86 -12.07
N LYS A 449 -34.61 -18.11 -11.69
CA LYS A 449 -35.82 -18.48 -10.94
C LYS A 449 -35.64 -18.14 -9.47
N ARG A 450 -36.53 -17.29 -8.94
CA ARG A 450 -36.66 -16.99 -7.51
C ARG A 450 -38.09 -17.18 -7.03
N ARG A 451 -38.29 -17.28 -5.71
CA ARG A 451 -39.64 -17.23 -5.12
C ARG A 451 -40.30 -15.89 -5.47
N ALA A 452 -41.58 -15.92 -5.83
CA ALA A 452 -42.37 -14.70 -5.99
C ALA A 452 -42.63 -14.06 -4.62
N LYS A 453 -42.65 -12.72 -4.56
CA LYS A 453 -43.13 -11.97 -3.39
C LYS A 453 -44.67 -11.97 -3.34
N SER A 454 -45.26 -11.55 -2.22
CA SER A 454 -46.73 -11.51 -2.03
C SER A 454 -47.47 -10.57 -3.00
N ASP A 455 -46.77 -9.56 -3.51
CA ASP A 455 -47.21 -8.54 -4.45
C ASP A 455 -46.91 -8.89 -5.93
N GLU A 456 -46.19 -9.97 -6.19
CA GLU A 456 -45.74 -10.35 -7.53
C GLU A 456 -46.52 -11.54 -8.10
N LEU A 457 -47.04 -11.43 -9.33
CA LEU A 457 -47.64 -12.56 -10.03
C LEU A 457 -46.56 -13.61 -10.39
N PRO A 458 -46.72 -14.88 -9.97
CA PRO A 458 -45.74 -15.93 -10.24
C PRO A 458 -45.82 -16.39 -11.70
N ARG A 459 -44.67 -16.41 -12.40
CA ARG A 459 -44.54 -16.96 -13.77
C ARG A 459 -44.63 -18.49 -13.81
N ILE A 460 -44.24 -19.15 -12.72
CA ILE A 460 -44.35 -20.59 -12.52
C ILE A 460 -45.28 -20.81 -11.33
N GLN A 461 -46.35 -21.59 -11.54
CA GLN A 461 -47.37 -21.85 -10.51
C GLN A 461 -46.79 -22.52 -9.25
N SER A 462 -47.53 -22.43 -8.14
CA SER A 462 -47.16 -23.07 -6.88
C SER A 462 -47.08 -24.59 -7.00
N ASN A 463 -46.03 -25.20 -6.44
CA ASN A 463 -45.95 -26.66 -6.33
C ASN A 463 -46.61 -27.20 -5.06
N CYS A 464 -47.04 -26.35 -4.13
CA CYS A 464 -47.63 -26.76 -2.86
C CYS A 464 -48.68 -25.76 -2.34
N SER A 465 -49.94 -26.20 -2.26
CA SER A 465 -51.08 -25.41 -1.76
C SER A 465 -51.12 -25.21 -0.23
N ARG A 466 -50.19 -25.80 0.52
CA ARG A 466 -50.04 -25.64 1.98
C ARG A 466 -48.71 -24.99 2.38
N ASN A 467 -48.06 -24.29 1.45
CA ASN A 467 -46.73 -23.73 1.69
C ASN A 467 -46.73 -22.67 2.81
N GLN A 468 -47.74 -21.81 2.92
CA GLN A 468 -47.79 -20.80 3.98
C GLN A 468 -48.05 -21.43 5.35
N THR A 469 -48.98 -22.39 5.44
CA THR A 469 -49.24 -23.16 6.66
C THR A 469 -47.98 -23.85 7.17
N ILE A 470 -47.25 -24.55 6.31
CA ILE A 470 -46.03 -25.27 6.67
C ILE A 470 -44.91 -24.30 7.10
N ASN A 471 -44.71 -23.19 6.39
CA ASN A 471 -43.70 -22.21 6.78
C ASN A 471 -44.06 -21.49 8.10
N ALA A 472 -45.35 -21.32 8.42
CA ALA A 472 -45.78 -20.77 9.71
C ALA A 472 -45.46 -21.73 10.88
N LEU A 473 -45.66 -23.04 10.71
CA LEU A 473 -45.32 -24.05 11.73
C LEU A 473 -43.81 -24.14 11.96
N ARG A 474 -43.02 -24.13 10.88
CA ARG A 474 -41.55 -24.09 10.95
C ARG A 474 -41.02 -22.82 11.62
N ALA A 475 -41.64 -21.67 11.35
CA ALA A 475 -41.31 -20.42 12.03
C ALA A 475 -41.61 -20.44 13.54
N LEU A 476 -42.53 -21.30 13.99
CA LEU A 476 -42.80 -21.55 15.40
C LEU A 476 -41.95 -22.69 16.00
N ASN A 477 -40.91 -23.16 15.29
CA ASN A 477 -40.05 -24.28 15.69
C ASN A 477 -40.84 -25.58 15.97
N ILE A 478 -41.93 -25.81 15.22
CA ILE A 478 -42.75 -27.01 15.31
C ILE A 478 -42.31 -27.98 14.21
N ASP A 479 -41.35 -28.84 14.57
CA ASP A 479 -40.82 -29.89 13.70
C ASP A 479 -41.89 -31.00 13.42
N ASP A 480 -41.65 -31.83 12.40
CA ASP A 480 -42.46 -32.98 11.95
C ASP A 480 -43.93 -32.76 11.55
N ALA A 481 -44.47 -31.55 11.68
CA ALA A 481 -45.84 -31.25 11.27
C ALA A 481 -46.11 -31.41 9.74
N ASP A 482 -45.06 -31.45 8.90
CA ASP A 482 -45.14 -31.66 7.45
C ASP A 482 -45.97 -32.89 7.06
N ALA A 483 -45.86 -34.00 7.81
CA ALA A 483 -46.60 -35.23 7.56
C ALA A 483 -48.10 -35.04 7.84
N VAL A 484 -48.45 -34.45 8.99
CA VAL A 484 -49.84 -34.19 9.41
C VAL A 484 -50.52 -33.24 8.43
N ILE A 485 -49.87 -32.14 8.05
CA ILE A 485 -50.41 -31.14 7.11
C ILE A 485 -50.54 -31.69 5.69
N CYS A 486 -49.67 -32.61 5.27
CA CYS A 486 -49.85 -33.31 4.00
C CYS A 486 -51.01 -34.32 4.04
N GLN A 487 -51.20 -35.06 5.13
CA GLN A 487 -52.31 -36.01 5.28
C GLN A 487 -53.69 -35.32 5.29
N THR A 488 -53.81 -34.14 5.89
CA THR A 488 -55.04 -33.33 5.91
C THR A 488 -55.23 -32.43 4.67
N CYS A 489 -54.31 -32.46 3.70
CA CYS A 489 -54.38 -31.62 2.51
C CYS A 489 -55.45 -32.12 1.51
N PRO A 490 -56.41 -31.28 1.07
CA PRO A 490 -57.44 -31.70 0.10
C PRO A 490 -56.85 -32.17 -1.23
N HIS A 491 -55.72 -31.59 -1.65
CA HIS A 491 -55.03 -31.91 -2.90
C HIS A 491 -54.05 -33.09 -2.80
N LEU A 492 -53.98 -33.83 -1.68
CA LEU A 492 -52.97 -34.88 -1.45
C LEU A 492 -52.86 -35.88 -2.61
N GLN A 493 -53.99 -36.40 -3.11
CA GLN A 493 -53.99 -37.38 -4.21
C GLN A 493 -53.52 -36.78 -5.53
N ALA A 494 -53.90 -35.54 -5.84
CA ALA A 494 -53.44 -34.82 -7.04
C ALA A 494 -51.94 -34.49 -6.94
N CYS A 495 -51.47 -34.06 -5.76
CA CYS A 495 -50.07 -33.77 -5.44
C CYS A 495 -49.17 -35.00 -5.57
N GLN A 496 -49.64 -36.17 -5.13
CA GLN A 496 -48.94 -37.45 -5.28
C GLN A 496 -48.88 -37.96 -6.72
N ARG A 497 -49.86 -37.59 -7.57
CA ARG A 497 -49.92 -37.98 -8.99
C ARG A 497 -49.27 -36.96 -9.93
N GLY A 498 -49.14 -35.70 -9.50
CA GLY A 498 -48.52 -34.61 -10.26
C GLY A 498 -49.50 -33.72 -11.03
N TYR A 499 -50.81 -33.94 -10.91
CA TYR A 499 -51.83 -33.20 -11.69
C TYR A 499 -52.10 -31.79 -11.17
N GLU A 500 -51.99 -31.57 -9.86
CA GLU A 500 -52.24 -30.29 -9.20
C GLU A 500 -51.32 -30.18 -8.00
N PHE A 501 -50.69 -29.01 -7.78
CA PHE A 501 -49.72 -28.77 -6.69
C PHE A 501 -48.74 -29.95 -6.49
N GLY A 502 -48.01 -30.31 -7.54
CA GLY A 502 -47.31 -31.61 -7.68
C GLY A 502 -46.07 -31.88 -6.82
N PHE A 503 -45.83 -31.18 -5.70
CA PHE A 503 -44.60 -31.30 -4.90
C PHE A 503 -44.23 -32.74 -4.51
N LEU A 504 -45.17 -33.56 -4.02
CA LEU A 504 -44.86 -34.94 -3.61
C LEU A 504 -44.50 -35.84 -4.80
N HIS A 505 -45.13 -35.64 -5.96
CA HIS A 505 -44.74 -36.29 -7.20
C HIS A 505 -43.33 -35.86 -7.63
N GLN A 506 -43.07 -34.55 -7.72
CA GLN A 506 -41.77 -33.98 -8.09
C GLN A 506 -40.65 -34.50 -7.17
N ARG A 507 -40.85 -34.45 -5.85
CA ARG A 507 -39.91 -34.97 -4.85
C ARG A 507 -39.65 -36.47 -5.04
N ARG A 508 -40.70 -37.28 -5.30
CA ARG A 508 -40.56 -38.73 -5.55
C ARG A 508 -39.77 -39.02 -6.83
N VAL A 509 -39.98 -38.24 -7.89
CA VAL A 509 -39.25 -38.39 -9.17
C VAL A 509 -37.78 -37.99 -9.00
N ALA A 510 -37.50 -36.84 -8.42
CA ALA A 510 -36.12 -36.39 -8.15
C ALA A 510 -35.38 -37.37 -7.23
N LEU A 511 -36.00 -37.82 -6.13
CA LEU A 511 -35.47 -38.88 -5.26
C LEU A 511 -35.50 -40.28 -5.89
N LYS A 512 -35.84 -40.44 -7.17
CA LYS A 512 -35.62 -41.66 -7.96
C LYS A 512 -34.55 -41.51 -9.05
N SER A 513 -34.19 -40.29 -9.44
CA SER A 513 -33.11 -40.03 -10.40
C SER A 513 -31.75 -40.53 -9.92
N ASN A 514 -30.94 -41.06 -10.84
CA ASN A 514 -29.56 -41.48 -10.59
C ASN A 514 -28.66 -40.29 -10.21
N ARG A 515 -28.92 -39.11 -10.80
CA ARG A 515 -28.22 -37.86 -10.55
C ARG A 515 -29.22 -36.73 -10.39
N PHE A 516 -29.09 -35.94 -9.33
CA PHE A 516 -29.95 -34.78 -9.11
C PHE A 516 -29.23 -33.66 -8.34
N ARG A 517 -29.73 -32.44 -8.47
CA ARG A 517 -29.27 -31.24 -7.76
C ARG A 517 -30.26 -30.88 -6.65
N ALA A 518 -29.78 -30.36 -5.52
CA ALA A 518 -30.63 -30.04 -4.36
C ALA A 518 -30.02 -28.93 -3.49
N HIS A 519 -30.86 -28.23 -2.73
CA HIS A 519 -30.39 -27.56 -1.51
C HIS A 519 -30.12 -28.62 -0.43
N PRO A 520 -29.03 -28.56 0.37
CA PRO A 520 -28.79 -29.50 1.47
C PRO A 520 -30.00 -29.68 2.39
N GLU A 521 -30.64 -28.56 2.78
CA GLU A 521 -31.83 -28.60 3.63
C GLU A 521 -33.02 -29.41 3.06
N SER A 522 -33.10 -29.60 1.74
CA SER A 522 -34.18 -30.37 1.11
C SER A 522 -33.96 -31.88 1.17
N LEU A 523 -32.78 -32.34 1.62
CA LEU A 523 -32.46 -33.75 1.76
C LEU A 523 -33.25 -34.41 2.92
N PRO A 524 -33.72 -35.66 2.74
CA PRO A 524 -34.30 -36.45 3.84
C PRO A 524 -33.27 -36.76 4.95
N ASP A 525 -33.74 -37.11 6.15
CA ASP A 525 -32.85 -37.58 7.21
C ASP A 525 -32.35 -39.02 6.89
N PRO A 526 -31.12 -39.41 7.31
CA PRO A 526 -30.60 -40.77 7.09
C PRO A 526 -31.47 -41.89 7.66
N ALA A 527 -32.31 -41.63 8.67
CA ALA A 527 -33.28 -42.61 9.16
C ALA A 527 -34.38 -42.96 8.13
N GLU A 528 -34.69 -42.05 7.20
CA GLU A 528 -35.71 -42.24 6.17
C GLU A 528 -35.14 -42.62 4.80
N TYR A 529 -33.85 -42.42 4.57
CA TYR A 529 -33.23 -42.54 3.25
C TYR A 529 -31.80 -43.10 3.29
N ASP A 530 -31.58 -44.18 2.56
CA ASP A 530 -30.28 -44.84 2.45
C ASP A 530 -29.25 -43.99 1.67
N TYR A 531 -28.24 -43.49 2.40
CA TYR A 531 -27.09 -42.77 1.87
C TYR A 531 -25.85 -43.65 1.61
N THR A 532 -25.83 -44.93 2.02
CA THR A 532 -24.62 -45.78 2.03
C THR A 532 -23.98 -46.02 0.66
N LYS A 533 -24.76 -45.85 -0.43
CA LYS A 533 -24.28 -45.92 -1.82
C LYS A 533 -24.44 -44.60 -2.57
N VAL A 534 -24.49 -43.47 -1.87
CA VAL A 534 -24.71 -42.13 -2.43
C VAL A 534 -23.45 -41.29 -2.25
N VAL A 535 -23.03 -40.58 -3.31
CA VAL A 535 -21.94 -39.58 -3.25
C VAL A 535 -22.54 -38.17 -3.23
N LEU A 536 -22.06 -37.35 -2.30
CA LEU A 536 -22.48 -35.94 -2.15
C LEU A 536 -21.39 -35.01 -2.66
N LEU A 537 -21.74 -34.09 -3.55
CA LEU A 537 -20.87 -33.03 -4.07
C LEU A 537 -21.34 -31.71 -3.43
N TRP A 538 -20.55 -31.13 -2.52
CA TRP A 538 -20.91 -29.94 -1.74
C TRP A 538 -20.27 -28.68 -2.34
N ASP A 539 -21.05 -27.88 -3.08
CA ASP A 539 -20.62 -26.64 -3.72
C ASP A 539 -20.54 -25.48 -2.70
N GLU A 540 -19.39 -24.82 -2.56
CA GLU A 540 -19.16 -23.76 -1.55
C GLU A 540 -19.53 -24.21 -0.12
N TRP A 541 -19.02 -25.38 0.28
CA TRP A 541 -19.37 -26.08 1.52
C TRP A 541 -19.30 -25.21 2.79
N SER A 542 -18.39 -24.24 2.85
CA SER A 542 -18.23 -23.31 3.98
C SER A 542 -19.47 -22.44 4.26
N THR A 543 -20.42 -22.41 3.33
CA THR A 543 -21.70 -21.70 3.45
C THR A 543 -22.93 -22.63 3.53
N LEU A 544 -22.78 -23.87 3.03
CA LEU A 544 -23.84 -24.88 2.97
C LEU A 544 -23.88 -25.80 4.17
N LEU A 545 -22.71 -26.21 4.69
CA LEU A 545 -22.60 -27.12 5.82
C LEU A 545 -22.82 -26.34 7.13
N ARG A 546 -24.07 -25.93 7.35
CA ARG A 546 -24.49 -25.25 8.56
C ARG A 546 -24.66 -26.27 9.67
N THR A 547 -24.03 -26.01 10.80
CA THR A 547 -24.12 -26.82 12.03
C THR A 547 -24.84 -26.08 13.16
N THR A 548 -25.54 -24.98 12.84
CA THR A 548 -26.20 -24.11 13.81
C THR A 548 -27.57 -23.67 13.32
N ARG A 549 -28.58 -23.72 14.19
CA ARG A 549 -29.90 -23.12 13.97
C ARG A 549 -30.16 -22.02 15.00
N THR A 550 -30.84 -20.93 14.62
CA THR A 550 -31.18 -19.83 15.52
C THR A 550 -32.69 -19.66 15.61
N LEU A 551 -33.20 -19.54 16.84
CA LEU A 551 -34.57 -19.16 17.15
C LEU A 551 -34.60 -17.69 17.57
N GLU A 552 -35.58 -16.93 17.09
CA GLU A 552 -35.81 -15.53 17.47
C GLU A 552 -37.11 -15.44 18.26
N VAL A 553 -37.04 -14.86 19.46
CA VAL A 553 -38.15 -14.73 20.42
C VAL A 553 -38.40 -13.26 20.68
N THR A 554 -39.63 -12.80 20.45
CA THR A 554 -40.04 -11.41 20.68
C THR A 554 -40.80 -11.27 22.00
N GLN A 555 -41.00 -10.03 22.47
CA GLN A 555 -41.84 -9.75 23.64
C GLN A 555 -43.25 -10.38 23.52
N LYS A 556 -43.85 -10.34 22.33
CA LYS A 556 -45.17 -10.95 22.06
C LYS A 556 -45.17 -12.45 22.38
N ASP A 557 -44.10 -13.16 22.03
CA ASP A 557 -44.01 -14.61 22.22
C ASP A 557 -43.86 -14.97 23.70
N ILE A 558 -43.18 -14.11 24.48
CA ILE A 558 -43.10 -14.23 25.95
C ILE A 558 -44.46 -13.92 26.58
N ASP A 559 -45.10 -12.81 26.22
CA ASP A 559 -46.42 -12.42 26.76
C ASP A 559 -47.47 -13.51 26.46
N GLN A 560 -47.48 -14.08 25.25
CA GLN A 560 -48.36 -15.21 24.89
C GLN A 560 -48.07 -16.49 25.70
N LEU A 561 -46.80 -16.80 25.94
CA LEU A 561 -46.38 -17.94 26.76
C LEU A 561 -46.82 -17.77 28.22
N ILE A 562 -46.59 -16.59 28.82
CA ILE A 562 -47.02 -16.27 30.19
C ILE A 562 -48.53 -16.46 30.32
N VAL A 563 -49.33 -15.86 29.43
CA VAL A 563 -50.80 -15.98 29.45
C VAL A 563 -51.24 -17.44 29.33
N HIS A 564 -50.61 -18.23 28.47
CA HIS A 564 -50.93 -19.66 28.33
C HIS A 564 -50.62 -20.45 29.60
N LEU A 565 -49.43 -20.25 30.20
CA LEU A 565 -49.00 -20.97 31.39
C LEU A 565 -49.88 -20.63 32.60
N VAL A 566 -50.10 -19.34 32.90
CA VAL A 566 -51.01 -18.89 33.97
C VAL A 566 -52.42 -19.45 33.79
N THR A 567 -52.97 -19.42 32.57
CA THR A 567 -54.37 -19.81 32.33
C THR A 567 -54.60 -21.34 32.38
N LYS A 568 -53.59 -22.16 32.07
CA LYS A 568 -53.79 -23.62 31.82
C LYS A 568 -52.88 -24.54 32.62
N LYS A 569 -51.74 -24.05 33.10
CA LYS A 569 -50.63 -24.82 33.68
C LYS A 569 -49.92 -24.00 34.76
N ASP A 570 -50.69 -23.43 35.68
CA ASP A 570 -50.22 -22.50 36.71
C ASP A 570 -49.05 -23.06 37.56
N GLY A 571 -49.08 -24.37 37.88
CA GLY A 571 -47.98 -25.04 38.59
C GLY A 571 -46.64 -25.09 37.82
N VAL A 572 -46.63 -24.88 36.50
CA VAL A 572 -45.38 -24.65 35.74
C VAL A 572 -44.98 -23.18 35.83
N TYR A 573 -45.95 -22.25 35.75
CA TYR A 573 -45.68 -20.82 35.87
C TYR A 573 -45.08 -20.45 37.24
N SER A 574 -45.52 -21.08 38.34
CA SER A 574 -44.96 -20.82 39.67
C SER A 574 -43.47 -21.16 39.82
N VAL A 575 -42.93 -22.04 38.96
CA VAL A 575 -41.52 -22.47 39.00
C VAL A 575 -40.62 -21.61 38.10
N ILE A 576 -41.14 -21.10 36.98
CA ILE A 576 -40.35 -20.32 35.99
C ILE A 576 -40.83 -18.88 35.80
N GLY A 577 -41.81 -18.42 36.59
CA GLY A 577 -42.44 -17.11 36.46
C GLY A 577 -41.44 -15.97 36.62
N ASP A 578 -40.62 -16.02 37.67
CA ASP A 578 -39.58 -15.01 37.94
C ASP A 578 -38.55 -14.92 36.80
N LEU A 579 -38.17 -16.06 36.22
CA LEU A 579 -37.30 -16.14 35.04
C LEU A 579 -37.94 -15.49 33.82
N LEU A 580 -39.22 -15.76 33.56
CA LEU A 580 -39.96 -15.17 32.44
C LEU A 580 -40.15 -13.66 32.61
N GLN A 581 -40.38 -13.17 33.84
CA GLN A 581 -40.49 -11.74 34.12
C GLN A 581 -39.12 -11.04 34.01
N ALA A 582 -38.04 -11.63 34.54
CA ALA A 582 -36.69 -11.11 34.38
C ALA A 582 -36.29 -11.01 32.89
N LEU A 583 -36.55 -12.07 32.12
CA LEU A 583 -36.32 -12.07 30.68
C LEU A 583 -37.17 -11.01 29.96
N ARG A 584 -38.44 -10.86 30.33
CA ARG A 584 -39.33 -9.83 29.79
C ARG A 584 -38.78 -8.42 30.03
N ALA A 585 -38.31 -8.12 31.24
CA ALA A 585 -37.69 -6.83 31.60
C ALA A 585 -36.40 -6.53 30.79
N LEU A 586 -35.63 -7.56 30.43
CA LEU A 586 -34.46 -7.44 29.53
C LEU A 586 -34.87 -7.15 28.07
N LEU A 587 -36.03 -7.65 27.60
CA LEU A 587 -36.53 -7.38 26.24
C LEU A 587 -37.23 -6.02 26.14
N THR A 588 -38.00 -5.60 27.15
CA THR A 588 -38.68 -4.29 27.17
C THR A 588 -37.72 -3.13 27.37
N GLY A 589 -36.50 -3.39 27.86
CA GLY A 589 -35.50 -2.36 28.16
C GLY A 589 -35.73 -1.65 29.50
N GLU A 590 -36.55 -2.22 30.38
CA GLU A 590 -36.66 -1.80 31.79
C GLU A 590 -35.30 -1.86 32.49
N ILE A 591 -34.49 -2.87 32.14
CA ILE A 591 -33.06 -2.92 32.46
C ILE A 591 -32.28 -2.36 31.24
N PRO A 592 -31.58 -1.21 31.38
CA PRO A 592 -30.91 -0.57 30.24
C PRO A 592 -29.73 -1.42 29.75
N ALA A 593 -29.72 -1.73 28.46
CA ALA A 593 -28.65 -2.50 27.84
C ALA A 593 -27.30 -1.76 27.88
N PRO A 594 -26.16 -2.47 28.01
CA PRO A 594 -24.84 -1.87 28.18
C PRO A 594 -24.32 -1.24 26.88
N SER A 595 -24.96 -1.53 25.74
CA SER A 595 -24.61 -0.96 24.44
C SER A 595 -25.80 -0.94 23.49
N ARG A 596 -25.69 -0.18 22.39
CA ARG A 596 -26.65 -0.22 21.26
C ARG A 596 -26.84 -1.61 20.63
N TYR A 597 -25.94 -2.56 20.93
CA TYR A 597 -25.98 -3.93 20.43
C TYR A 597 -26.64 -4.90 21.41
N GLY A 598 -27.18 -4.43 22.53
CA GLY A 598 -27.87 -5.25 23.52
C GLY A 598 -26.92 -6.03 24.44
N TRP A 599 -27.40 -7.17 24.94
CA TRP A 599 -26.72 -8.08 25.86
C TRP A 599 -26.09 -9.26 25.11
N ASN A 600 -24.82 -9.56 25.41
CA ASN A 600 -24.12 -10.77 24.94
C ASN A 600 -24.46 -11.99 25.81
N HIS A 601 -23.96 -13.17 25.44
CA HIS A 601 -24.28 -14.42 26.15
C HIS A 601 -23.97 -14.36 27.64
N THR A 602 -22.77 -13.92 28.03
CA THR A 602 -22.36 -13.80 29.43
C THR A 602 -23.27 -12.85 30.21
N GLY A 603 -23.55 -11.66 29.68
CA GLY A 603 -24.43 -10.69 30.35
C GLY A 603 -25.90 -11.14 30.45
N VAL A 604 -26.37 -12.00 29.54
CA VAL A 604 -27.68 -12.66 29.68
C VAL A 604 -27.66 -13.68 30.81
N LEU A 605 -26.60 -14.49 30.94
CA LEU A 605 -26.47 -15.49 32.01
C LEU A 605 -26.30 -14.84 33.41
N GLU A 606 -25.59 -13.71 33.50
CA GLU A 606 -25.35 -13.00 34.77
C GLU A 606 -26.62 -12.32 35.34
N LEU A 607 -27.59 -11.97 34.49
CA LEU A 607 -28.80 -11.23 34.88
C LEU A 607 -30.04 -12.09 35.08
N LEU A 608 -30.04 -13.33 34.59
CA LEU A 608 -31.15 -14.25 34.78
C LEU A 608 -31.01 -15.02 36.10
N PRO A 609 -32.10 -15.30 36.82
CA PRO A 609 -32.06 -16.13 38.02
C PRO A 609 -31.58 -17.55 37.69
N GLN A 610 -30.87 -18.16 38.65
CA GLN A 610 -30.45 -19.56 38.54
C GLN A 610 -31.66 -20.48 38.47
N LEU A 611 -31.56 -21.53 37.64
CA LEU A 611 -32.63 -22.52 37.49
C LEU A 611 -32.70 -23.45 38.73
N PRO A 612 -33.90 -23.87 39.15
CA PRO A 612 -34.06 -24.97 40.10
C PRO A 612 -33.38 -26.25 39.58
N GLN A 613 -32.68 -26.98 40.45
CA GLN A 613 -31.94 -28.19 40.05
C GLN A 613 -32.86 -29.32 39.55
N ASP A 614 -34.07 -29.42 40.10
CA ASP A 614 -35.05 -30.49 39.79
C ASP A 614 -36.04 -30.11 38.65
N LEU A 615 -35.62 -29.26 37.70
CA LEU A 615 -36.52 -28.76 36.64
C LEU A 615 -36.88 -29.85 35.61
N ASP A 616 -38.11 -30.36 35.64
CA ASP A 616 -38.58 -31.35 34.66
C ASP A 616 -38.90 -30.74 33.28
N TYR A 617 -37.91 -30.76 32.41
CA TYR A 617 -38.02 -30.39 30.99
C TYR A 617 -39.12 -31.15 30.24
N ASN A 618 -39.47 -32.39 30.61
CA ASN A 618 -40.50 -33.17 29.94
C ASN A 618 -41.90 -32.65 30.27
N THR A 619 -42.19 -32.38 31.55
CA THR A 619 -43.44 -31.74 31.97
C THR A 619 -43.59 -30.36 31.33
N ILE A 620 -42.53 -29.54 31.27
CA ILE A 620 -42.55 -28.24 30.58
C ILE A 620 -42.84 -28.41 29.09
N SER A 621 -42.13 -29.33 28.41
CA SER A 621 -42.33 -29.64 26.98
C SER A 621 -43.77 -30.07 26.68
N GLN A 622 -44.36 -30.95 27.51
CA GLN A 622 -45.75 -31.37 27.38
C GLN A 622 -46.74 -30.23 27.64
N ALA A 623 -46.44 -29.31 28.58
CA ALA A 623 -47.28 -28.16 28.90
C ALA A 623 -47.36 -27.13 27.76
N ILE A 624 -46.27 -26.90 27.03
CA ILE A 624 -46.19 -25.94 25.91
C ILE A 624 -46.48 -26.56 24.54
N LYS A 625 -46.63 -27.89 24.46
CA LYS A 625 -46.77 -28.64 23.20
C LYS A 625 -47.97 -28.14 22.39
N PRO A 626 -47.78 -27.80 21.11
CA PRO A 626 -48.86 -27.28 20.27
C PRO A 626 -49.87 -28.37 19.95
N ASP A 627 -51.15 -28.06 20.16
CA ASP A 627 -52.26 -28.94 19.81
C ASP A 627 -52.55 -28.86 18.30
N LEU A 628 -51.82 -29.67 17.53
CA LEU A 628 -51.98 -29.79 16.08
C LEU A 628 -53.35 -30.34 15.65
N SER A 629 -54.15 -30.94 16.55
CA SER A 629 -55.49 -31.45 16.21
C SER A 629 -56.46 -30.32 15.81
N LYS A 630 -56.21 -29.09 16.27
CA LYS A 630 -56.95 -27.88 15.86
C LYS A 630 -56.79 -27.52 14.38
N LEU A 631 -55.75 -28.04 13.73
CA LEU A 631 -55.49 -27.88 12.29
C LEU A 631 -56.11 -29.03 11.47
N ASP A 632 -56.57 -30.10 12.12
CA ASP A 632 -57.35 -31.16 11.49
C ASP A 632 -58.83 -30.73 11.40
N PRO A 633 -59.41 -30.59 10.19
CA PRO A 633 -60.82 -30.19 10.06
C PRO A 633 -61.81 -31.20 10.68
N LYS A 634 -61.36 -32.40 11.08
CA LYS A 634 -62.11 -33.33 11.94
C LYS A 634 -62.66 -32.65 13.19
N ALA A 635 -61.84 -31.87 13.90
CA ALA A 635 -62.20 -31.26 15.18
C ALA A 635 -63.39 -30.29 15.08
N LYS A 636 -63.65 -29.76 13.87
CA LYS A 636 -64.74 -28.80 13.60
C LYS A 636 -66.01 -29.46 13.01
N HIS A 637 -65.92 -30.70 12.51
CA HIS A 637 -66.95 -31.31 11.67
C HIS A 637 -67.23 -32.80 11.92
N GLY A 638 -66.57 -33.45 12.89
CA GLY A 638 -66.88 -34.81 13.35
C GLY A 638 -66.55 -35.97 12.40
N VAL A 639 -66.01 -35.70 11.19
CA VAL A 639 -65.74 -36.73 10.17
C VAL A 639 -64.34 -36.57 9.58
N ASP A 640 -63.66 -37.69 9.38
CA ASP A 640 -62.30 -37.76 8.83
C ASP A 640 -62.22 -37.26 7.37
N VAL A 641 -61.51 -36.14 7.17
CA VAL A 641 -61.30 -35.52 5.84
C VAL A 641 -60.62 -36.47 4.85
N ALA A 642 -59.74 -37.37 5.31
CA ALA A 642 -59.10 -38.36 4.46
C ALA A 642 -60.10 -39.42 3.95
N LYS A 643 -61.19 -39.65 4.69
CA LYS A 643 -62.30 -40.58 4.35
C LYS A 643 -63.42 -39.92 3.54
N LEU A 644 -63.47 -38.59 3.43
CA LEU A 644 -64.46 -37.88 2.62
C LEU A 644 -64.19 -38.00 1.10
N PRO A 645 -65.21 -38.01 0.22
CA PRO A 645 -65.02 -37.94 -1.23
C PRO A 645 -64.28 -36.67 -1.68
N ALA A 646 -63.52 -36.74 -2.78
CA ALA A 646 -62.68 -35.63 -3.25
C ALA A 646 -63.45 -34.32 -3.49
N SER A 647 -64.68 -34.41 -4.02
CA SER A 647 -65.59 -33.28 -4.23
C SER A 647 -65.94 -32.54 -2.93
N VAL A 648 -66.14 -33.26 -1.83
CA VAL A 648 -66.50 -32.69 -0.52
C VAL A 648 -65.29 -32.01 0.15
N ARG A 649 -64.06 -32.44 -0.18
CA ARG A 649 -62.83 -31.81 0.33
C ARG A 649 -62.61 -30.44 -0.30
N HIS A 650 -62.89 -30.29 -1.59
CA HIS A 650 -62.62 -29.06 -2.34
C HIS A 650 -63.47 -27.87 -1.83
N ASN A 651 -64.75 -28.11 -1.53
CA ASN A 651 -65.67 -27.12 -0.95
C ASN A 651 -65.40 -26.76 0.53
N ARG A 652 -64.39 -27.35 1.19
CA ARG A 652 -64.07 -27.14 2.62
C ARG A 652 -62.67 -26.54 2.84
N THR A 653 -62.15 -25.83 1.84
CA THR A 653 -60.78 -25.33 1.84
C THR A 653 -60.69 -23.95 2.50
N ASN A 654 -60.33 -23.89 3.79
CA ASN A 654 -59.78 -22.65 4.37
C ASN A 654 -58.53 -22.25 3.56
N PHE A 655 -58.49 -20.99 3.09
CA PHE A 655 -57.34 -20.43 2.39
C PHE A 655 -56.05 -20.63 3.20
N ASP A 656 -54.97 -21.03 2.53
CA ASP A 656 -53.67 -21.32 3.16
C ASP A 656 -53.13 -20.14 3.99
N ALA A 657 -53.36 -18.91 3.52
CA ALA A 657 -53.05 -17.68 4.23
C ALA A 657 -53.82 -17.55 5.56
N THR A 658 -55.12 -17.84 5.58
CA THR A 658 -55.96 -17.76 6.79
C THR A 658 -55.53 -18.79 7.84
N VAL A 659 -55.23 -20.02 7.41
CA VAL A 659 -54.71 -21.07 8.32
C VAL A 659 -53.33 -20.69 8.86
N ALA A 660 -52.43 -20.21 8.00
CA ALA A 660 -51.11 -19.73 8.40
C ALA A 660 -51.19 -18.55 9.38
N GLN A 661 -52.15 -17.64 9.21
CA GLN A 661 -52.39 -16.54 10.14
C GLN A 661 -52.94 -17.03 11.48
N THR A 662 -53.93 -17.95 11.48
CA THR A 662 -54.44 -18.57 12.71
C THR A 662 -53.32 -19.24 13.51
N ILE A 663 -52.37 -19.89 12.84
CA ILE A 663 -51.19 -20.49 13.48
C ILE A 663 -50.31 -19.42 14.15
N ARG A 664 -49.95 -18.33 13.45
CA ARG A 664 -49.13 -17.22 14.01
C ARG A 664 -49.80 -16.44 15.15
N GLU A 665 -51.11 -16.59 15.32
CA GLU A 665 -51.89 -15.92 16.36
C GLU A 665 -52.15 -16.82 17.57
N GLN A 666 -52.38 -18.13 17.36
CA GLN A 666 -52.86 -19.06 18.39
C GLN A 666 -51.84 -20.10 18.86
N PHE A 667 -50.77 -20.36 18.10
CA PHE A 667 -49.76 -21.38 18.43
C PHE A 667 -48.52 -20.74 19.06
N LEU A 668 -47.98 -21.37 20.10
CA LEU A 668 -46.78 -20.90 20.79
C LEU A 668 -45.51 -21.32 20.05
N LEU A 669 -44.58 -20.37 19.91
CA LEU A 669 -43.20 -20.64 19.48
C LEU A 669 -42.52 -21.61 20.47
N GLN A 670 -41.94 -22.70 19.96
CA GLN A 670 -41.32 -23.76 20.76
C GLN A 670 -39.86 -23.41 21.09
N TRP A 671 -39.65 -22.34 21.86
CA TRP A 671 -38.32 -21.83 22.23
C TRP A 671 -37.91 -22.12 23.68
N LEU A 672 -38.88 -22.29 24.58
CA LEU A 672 -38.64 -22.32 26.02
C LEU A 672 -37.72 -23.47 26.47
N VAL A 673 -37.99 -24.70 26.04
CA VAL A 673 -37.16 -25.86 26.43
C VAL A 673 -35.72 -25.71 25.91
N PRO A 674 -35.46 -25.37 24.62
CA PRO A 674 -34.11 -25.05 24.16
C PRO A 674 -33.43 -23.94 24.96
N PHE A 675 -34.14 -22.86 25.31
CA PHE A 675 -33.59 -21.79 26.15
C PHE A 675 -33.17 -22.29 27.53
N LEU A 676 -34.04 -23.03 28.22
CA LEU A 676 -33.78 -23.59 29.55
C LEU A 676 -32.60 -24.56 29.53
N THR A 677 -32.44 -25.38 28.47
CA THR A 677 -31.29 -26.29 28.37
C THR A 677 -29.96 -25.54 28.22
N VAL A 678 -29.93 -24.44 27.45
CA VAL A 678 -28.74 -23.60 27.29
C VAL A 678 -28.43 -22.82 28.56
N LEU A 679 -29.46 -22.34 29.26
CA LEU A 679 -29.32 -21.68 30.57
C LEU A 679 -28.79 -22.66 31.66
N ASN A 680 -29.06 -23.96 31.52
CA ASN A 680 -28.48 -25.03 32.34
C ASN A 680 -27.12 -25.56 31.84
N GLY A 681 -26.42 -24.80 30.99
CA GLY A 681 -25.06 -25.11 30.55
C GLY A 681 -24.93 -26.07 29.35
N ALA A 682 -26.02 -26.41 28.66
CA ALA A 682 -25.92 -27.12 27.38
C ALA A 682 -25.32 -26.22 26.28
N ALA A 683 -24.69 -26.83 25.27
CA ALA A 683 -24.08 -26.11 24.15
C ALA A 683 -25.10 -25.22 23.42
N GLY A 684 -24.90 -23.90 23.52
CA GLY A 684 -25.79 -22.89 22.94
C GLY A 684 -25.23 -21.49 23.11
N HIS A 685 -25.81 -20.54 22.39
CA HIS A 685 -25.47 -19.12 22.52
C HIS A 685 -26.75 -18.29 22.63
N LEU A 686 -26.76 -17.35 23.58
CA LEU A 686 -27.89 -16.47 23.88
C LEU A 686 -27.50 -15.02 23.57
N ARG A 687 -28.42 -14.24 23.02
CA ARG A 687 -28.22 -12.80 22.80
C ARG A 687 -29.55 -12.07 22.87
N ILE A 688 -29.60 -10.90 23.52
CA ILE A 688 -30.77 -10.02 23.47
C ILE A 688 -30.37 -8.73 22.76
N ALA A 689 -31.00 -8.41 21.63
CA ALA A 689 -30.73 -7.18 20.89
C ALA A 689 -32.03 -6.63 20.27
N HIS A 690 -32.22 -5.31 20.34
CA HIS A 690 -33.39 -4.60 19.76
C HIS A 690 -34.76 -5.20 20.15
N GLY A 691 -34.90 -5.69 21.39
CA GLY A 691 -36.14 -6.31 21.89
C GLY A 691 -36.40 -7.74 21.39
N VAL A 692 -35.38 -8.42 20.85
CA VAL A 692 -35.44 -9.81 20.39
C VAL A 692 -34.38 -10.63 21.12
N LEU A 693 -34.77 -11.78 21.67
CA LEU A 693 -33.86 -12.82 22.16
C LEU A 693 -33.56 -13.79 21.00
N SER A 694 -32.28 -13.91 20.65
CA SER A 694 -31.76 -14.94 19.75
C SER A 694 -31.16 -16.10 20.54
N ILE A 695 -31.63 -17.32 20.27
CA ILE A 695 -31.12 -18.57 20.85
C ILE A 695 -30.52 -19.39 19.71
N THR A 696 -29.19 -19.50 19.68
CA THR A 696 -28.48 -20.31 18.68
C THR A 696 -28.08 -21.65 19.28
N LEU A 697 -28.41 -22.73 18.57
CA LEU A 697 -28.30 -24.12 18.99
C LEU A 697 -27.50 -24.92 17.94
N PRO A 698 -26.82 -26.01 18.32
CA PRO A 698 -26.22 -26.93 17.35
C PRO A 698 -27.29 -27.63 16.51
N ASP A 699 -26.96 -27.95 15.26
CA ASP A 699 -27.77 -28.76 14.33
C ASP A 699 -26.88 -29.70 13.51
N ASP A 700 -26.78 -30.95 13.96
CA ASP A 700 -25.92 -31.96 13.33
C ASP A 700 -26.57 -32.65 12.11
N ARG A 701 -27.77 -32.24 11.67
CA ARG A 701 -28.53 -33.00 10.66
C ARG A 701 -27.75 -33.17 9.34
N LEU A 702 -27.11 -32.11 8.86
CA LEU A 702 -26.28 -32.16 7.65
C LEU A 702 -25.00 -32.97 7.86
N VAL A 703 -24.44 -32.97 9.08
CA VAL A 703 -23.27 -33.78 9.45
C VAL A 703 -23.63 -35.28 9.48
N ARG A 704 -24.80 -35.64 10.02
CA ARG A 704 -25.32 -37.02 9.95
C ARG A 704 -25.50 -37.48 8.51
N ILE A 705 -26.03 -36.63 7.63
CA ILE A 705 -26.17 -36.91 6.19
C ILE A 705 -24.79 -37.12 5.53
N ALA A 706 -23.80 -36.27 5.83
CA ALA A 706 -22.44 -36.43 5.33
C ALA A 706 -21.80 -37.74 5.81
N LYS A 707 -21.92 -38.08 7.10
CA LYS A 707 -21.40 -39.33 7.69
C LYS A 707 -22.11 -40.59 7.19
N ALA A 708 -23.37 -40.51 6.80
CA ALA A 708 -24.13 -41.63 6.23
C ALA A 708 -23.85 -41.86 4.73
N ALA A 709 -23.25 -40.88 4.04
CA ALA A 709 -22.94 -40.97 2.61
C ALA A 709 -21.74 -41.86 2.31
N LYS A 710 -21.75 -42.55 1.16
CA LYS A 710 -20.61 -43.35 0.67
C LYS A 710 -19.32 -42.52 0.58
N GLY A 711 -19.48 -41.27 0.14
CA GLY A 711 -18.37 -40.34 -0.04
C GLY A 711 -18.86 -38.92 -0.23
N ASN A 712 -18.04 -37.97 0.21
CA ASN A 712 -18.30 -36.54 0.16
C ASN A 712 -17.15 -35.85 -0.57
N ILE A 713 -17.48 -35.02 -1.56
CA ILE A 713 -16.54 -34.14 -2.24
C ILE A 713 -16.92 -32.71 -1.92
N PHE A 714 -16.15 -32.08 -1.05
CA PHE A 714 -16.32 -30.72 -0.59
C PHE A 714 -15.58 -29.75 -1.53
N LEU A 715 -16.28 -28.79 -2.12
CA LEU A 715 -15.77 -27.93 -3.19
C LEU A 715 -15.70 -26.47 -2.72
N ASP A 716 -14.58 -26.06 -2.14
CA ASP A 716 -14.37 -24.66 -1.76
C ASP A 716 -12.88 -24.29 -1.88
N ALA A 717 -12.59 -23.20 -2.59
CA ALA A 717 -11.24 -22.69 -2.76
C ALA A 717 -10.73 -21.90 -1.53
N THR A 718 -11.63 -21.59 -0.61
CA THR A 718 -11.42 -20.69 0.54
C THR A 718 -11.84 -21.30 1.88
N GLY A 719 -12.34 -22.54 1.88
CA GLY A 719 -12.68 -23.27 3.09
C GLY A 719 -11.43 -23.83 3.77
N ASP A 720 -11.38 -23.75 5.10
CA ASP A 720 -10.29 -24.32 5.90
C ASP A 720 -10.54 -25.80 6.21
N LEU A 721 -9.48 -26.62 6.12
CA LEU A 721 -9.57 -28.07 6.34
C LEU A 721 -9.75 -28.44 7.82
N THR A 722 -9.18 -27.66 8.73
CA THR A 722 -9.33 -27.85 10.18
C THR A 722 -10.76 -27.52 10.59
N GLU A 723 -11.32 -26.44 10.07
CA GLU A 723 -12.72 -26.09 10.26
C GLU A 723 -13.67 -27.17 9.69
N LEU A 724 -13.38 -27.74 8.52
CA LEU A 724 -14.16 -28.86 7.97
C LEU A 724 -14.10 -30.10 8.87
N ALA A 725 -12.92 -30.46 9.36
CA ALA A 725 -12.72 -31.58 10.28
C ALA A 725 -13.49 -31.38 11.60
N GLN A 726 -13.46 -30.17 12.16
CA GLN A 726 -14.24 -29.80 13.35
C GLN A 726 -15.75 -29.87 13.10
N LEU A 727 -16.25 -29.31 11.99
CA LEU A 727 -17.68 -29.33 11.63
C LEU A 727 -18.20 -30.76 11.42
N LEU A 728 -17.36 -31.65 10.86
CA LEU A 728 -17.70 -33.06 10.71
C LEU A 728 -17.48 -33.85 12.01
N GLY A 729 -16.71 -33.36 12.98
CA GLY A 729 -16.28 -34.14 14.14
C GLY A 729 -15.51 -35.39 13.73
N VAL A 730 -14.44 -35.19 12.96
CA VAL A 730 -13.50 -36.22 12.45
C VAL A 730 -12.05 -35.69 12.56
N SER A 731 -11.05 -36.57 12.48
CA SER A 731 -9.65 -36.14 12.43
C SER A 731 -9.35 -35.42 11.10
N PRO A 732 -8.52 -34.35 11.08
CA PRO A 732 -8.04 -33.76 9.84
C PRO A 732 -7.35 -34.76 8.88
N THR A 733 -6.79 -35.85 9.41
CA THR A 733 -6.17 -36.93 8.62
C THR A 733 -7.16 -37.81 7.85
N GLU A 734 -8.45 -37.77 8.19
CA GLU A 734 -9.51 -38.50 7.47
C GLU A 734 -9.98 -37.74 6.22
N ILE A 735 -9.61 -36.47 6.08
CA ILE A 735 -9.99 -35.61 4.95
C ILE A 735 -8.81 -35.50 3.98
N ILE A 736 -8.94 -36.09 2.80
CA ILE A 736 -7.92 -35.95 1.75
C ILE A 736 -8.15 -34.62 1.00
N SER A 737 -7.16 -33.73 1.10
CA SER A 737 -7.11 -32.48 0.35
C SER A 737 -6.59 -32.73 -1.06
N LEU A 738 -7.38 -32.34 -2.06
CA LEU A 738 -7.00 -32.35 -3.47
C LEU A 738 -6.89 -30.93 -4.00
N LYS A 739 -5.93 -30.67 -4.90
CA LYS A 739 -5.72 -29.33 -5.46
C LYS A 739 -5.24 -29.40 -6.91
N GLN A 740 -5.94 -28.74 -7.82
CA GLN A 740 -5.44 -28.53 -9.17
C GLN A 740 -4.24 -27.59 -9.13
N ASP A 741 -3.18 -27.95 -9.85
CA ASP A 741 -2.05 -27.08 -10.16
C ASP A 741 -2.47 -26.01 -11.17
N VAL A 742 -2.13 -24.75 -10.90
CA VAL A 742 -2.58 -23.58 -11.69
C VAL A 742 -1.46 -22.56 -11.76
N THR A 743 -1.18 -22.06 -12.96
CA THR A 743 -0.19 -21.01 -13.20
C THR A 743 -0.45 -19.75 -12.36
N PRO A 744 0.59 -19.09 -11.82
CA PRO A 744 0.45 -17.87 -11.03
C PRO A 744 -0.31 -16.75 -11.76
N ARG A 745 -1.13 -16.00 -11.03
CA ARG A 745 -1.99 -14.91 -11.53
C ARG A 745 -1.20 -13.62 -11.84
N SER A 746 -0.29 -13.65 -12.81
CA SER A 746 0.51 -12.48 -13.21
C SER A 746 -0.30 -11.35 -13.88
N ASN A 747 -1.52 -11.67 -14.36
CA ASN A 747 -2.38 -10.77 -15.16
C ASN A 747 -3.50 -10.08 -14.36
N LEU A 748 -3.50 -10.20 -13.03
CA LEU A 748 -4.54 -9.64 -12.15
C LEU A 748 -3.95 -8.54 -11.25
N GLU A 749 -4.40 -7.31 -11.45
CA GLU A 749 -4.08 -6.16 -10.60
C GLU A 749 -5.20 -5.95 -9.56
N VAL A 750 -4.85 -5.94 -8.28
CA VAL A 750 -5.80 -5.62 -7.20
C VAL A 750 -5.45 -4.26 -6.60
N ILE A 751 -6.33 -3.28 -6.82
CA ILE A 751 -6.20 -1.90 -6.40
C ILE A 751 -7.05 -1.69 -5.17
N GLN A 752 -6.43 -1.37 -4.02
CA GLN A 752 -7.15 -1.05 -2.79
C GLN A 752 -7.29 0.46 -2.66
N VAL A 753 -8.53 0.95 -2.60
CA VAL A 753 -8.85 2.37 -2.47
C VAL A 753 -9.07 2.70 -0.99
N ALA A 754 -8.13 3.47 -0.45
CA ALA A 754 -8.10 3.88 0.96
C ALA A 754 -8.92 5.16 1.22
N THR A 755 -9.06 5.53 2.50
CA THR A 755 -9.75 6.73 3.05
C THR A 755 -11.28 6.71 2.95
N LEU A 756 -11.84 5.51 2.89
CA LEU A 756 -13.29 5.25 2.84
C LEU A 756 -13.84 4.58 4.12
N GLY A 757 -12.98 4.11 5.02
CA GLY A 757 -13.35 3.25 6.15
C GLY A 757 -13.69 1.83 5.70
N ARG A 758 -14.21 1.00 6.62
CA ARG A 758 -14.61 -0.39 6.30
C ARG A 758 -15.80 -0.49 5.33
N LEU A 759 -16.56 0.58 5.14
CA LEU A 759 -17.77 0.67 4.31
C LEU A 759 -18.82 -0.43 4.56
N GLY A 760 -18.96 -0.85 5.82
CA GLY A 760 -19.96 -1.84 6.24
C GLY A 760 -21.41 -1.35 6.10
N ASN A 761 -22.36 -2.28 6.26
CA ASN A 761 -23.78 -2.05 5.99
C ASN A 761 -24.42 -0.92 6.83
N SER A 762 -23.87 -0.60 8.00
CA SER A 762 -24.32 0.48 8.91
C SER A 762 -23.58 1.81 8.75
N ASP A 763 -22.48 1.84 8.00
CA ASP A 763 -21.43 2.85 8.18
C ASP A 763 -21.41 3.92 7.06
N ARG A 764 -22.46 3.97 6.23
CA ARG A 764 -22.54 4.85 5.06
C ARG A 764 -23.48 6.02 5.27
N SER A 765 -22.91 7.20 5.48
CA SER A 765 -23.64 8.47 5.37
C SER A 765 -23.85 8.87 3.90
N ASN A 766 -24.87 9.68 3.59
CA ASN A 766 -25.14 10.16 2.23
C ASN A 766 -23.90 10.81 1.57
N CYS A 767 -23.09 11.55 2.34
CA CYS A 767 -21.84 12.15 1.86
C CYS A 767 -20.76 11.11 1.52
N LEU A 768 -20.74 9.97 2.21
CA LEU A 768 -19.83 8.86 1.90
C LEU A 768 -20.33 8.08 0.68
N GLN A 769 -21.65 7.88 0.53
CA GLN A 769 -22.23 7.27 -0.66
C GLN A 769 -21.93 8.10 -1.92
N GLN A 770 -22.12 9.42 -1.88
CA GLN A 770 -21.74 10.32 -2.99
C GLN A 770 -20.27 10.18 -3.42
N ARG A 771 -19.34 9.95 -2.47
CA ARG A 771 -17.91 9.70 -2.80
C ARG A 771 -17.73 8.35 -3.50
N ILE A 772 -18.45 7.31 -3.08
CA ILE A 772 -18.43 5.97 -3.69
C ILE A 772 -19.02 6.04 -5.11
N ASP A 773 -20.16 6.69 -5.26
CA ASP A 773 -20.85 6.86 -6.55
C ASP A 773 -19.96 7.59 -7.56
N ALA A 774 -19.23 8.62 -7.12
CA ALA A 774 -18.24 9.32 -7.94
C ALA A 774 -17.09 8.40 -8.39
N ILE A 775 -16.51 7.58 -7.49
CA ILE A 775 -15.48 6.60 -7.83
C ILE A 775 -16.01 5.60 -8.87
N ILE A 776 -17.19 5.02 -8.61
CA ILE A 776 -17.82 4.05 -9.51
C ILE A 776 -18.04 4.66 -10.89
N LYS A 777 -18.62 5.87 -10.95
CA LYS A 777 -18.86 6.59 -12.19
C LYS A 777 -17.55 6.82 -12.98
N THR A 778 -16.50 7.35 -12.34
CA THR A 778 -15.22 7.60 -13.01
C THR A 778 -14.50 6.32 -13.46
N ILE A 779 -14.71 5.18 -12.80
CA ILE A 779 -14.20 3.88 -13.28
C ILE A 779 -15.05 3.39 -14.46
N GLN A 780 -16.37 3.53 -14.42
CA GLN A 780 -17.28 3.12 -15.50
C GLN A 780 -17.18 4.02 -16.74
N GLU A 781 -16.80 5.29 -16.60
CA GLU A 781 -16.45 6.18 -17.71
C GLU A 781 -15.18 5.71 -18.44
N LYS A 782 -14.25 5.02 -17.75
CA LYS A 782 -13.02 4.45 -18.33
C LYS A 782 -13.21 3.02 -18.86
N ASP A 783 -14.03 2.22 -18.19
CA ASP A 783 -14.43 0.87 -18.61
C ASP A 783 -15.95 0.71 -18.44
N PRO A 784 -16.76 0.96 -19.50
CA PRO A 784 -18.20 0.79 -19.48
C PRO A 784 -18.66 -0.65 -19.19
N THR A 785 -17.77 -1.64 -19.26
CA THR A 785 -18.07 -3.04 -18.92
C THR A 785 -17.89 -3.36 -17.43
N ALA A 786 -17.32 -2.42 -16.65
CA ALA A 786 -17.02 -2.60 -15.24
C ALA A 786 -18.27 -2.92 -14.41
N LYS A 787 -18.17 -3.97 -13.59
CA LYS A 787 -19.26 -4.43 -12.71
C LYS A 787 -18.99 -4.10 -11.26
N VAL A 788 -20.04 -3.78 -10.52
CA VAL A 788 -20.01 -3.41 -9.09
C VAL A 788 -20.68 -4.50 -8.26
N ILE A 789 -20.01 -4.94 -7.20
CA ILE A 789 -20.59 -5.72 -6.10
C ILE A 789 -20.69 -4.81 -4.87
N ASP A 790 -21.89 -4.69 -4.31
CA ASP A 790 -22.14 -3.92 -3.08
C ASP A 790 -23.11 -4.67 -2.13
N PHE A 791 -23.38 -4.13 -0.94
CA PHE A 791 -24.40 -4.67 -0.05
C PHE A 791 -25.80 -4.42 -0.61
N LYS A 792 -26.71 -5.38 -0.36
CA LYS A 792 -28.12 -5.33 -0.79
C LYS A 792 -28.87 -4.05 -0.38
N ALA A 793 -28.43 -3.34 0.66
CA ALA A 793 -29.04 -2.08 1.09
C ALA A 793 -28.71 -0.88 0.18
N PHE A 794 -27.61 -0.95 -0.58
CA PHE A 794 -27.14 0.13 -1.46
C PHE A 794 -27.14 -0.26 -2.95
N ALA A 795 -27.15 -1.56 -3.24
CA ALA A 795 -27.24 -2.09 -4.60
C ALA A 795 -28.66 -1.90 -5.19
N PRO A 796 -28.83 -1.17 -6.33
CA PRO A 796 -30.12 -1.06 -7.00
C PRO A 796 -30.58 -2.39 -7.61
N ASP A 797 -31.86 -2.50 -7.96
CA ASP A 797 -32.41 -3.71 -8.59
C ASP A 797 -31.67 -4.02 -9.91
N GLY A 798 -31.07 -5.21 -10.00
CA GLY A 798 -30.22 -5.63 -11.12
C GLY A 798 -28.72 -5.35 -10.95
N ALA A 799 -28.27 -4.82 -9.81
CA ALA A 799 -26.85 -4.81 -9.44
C ALA A 799 -26.41 -6.12 -8.76
N LEU A 800 -25.09 -6.38 -8.76
CA LEU A 800 -24.51 -7.57 -8.12
C LEU A 800 -24.31 -7.30 -6.62
N ARG A 801 -24.54 -8.33 -5.79
CA ARG A 801 -24.53 -8.18 -4.33
C ARG A 801 -23.58 -9.14 -3.61
N TRP A 802 -23.02 -8.67 -2.51
CA TRP A 802 -22.29 -9.53 -1.56
C TRP A 802 -23.15 -10.71 -1.09
N TRP A 803 -22.51 -11.89 -1.00
CA TRP A 803 -23.09 -13.19 -0.64
C TRP A 803 -24.18 -13.74 -1.57
N VAL A 804 -24.56 -13.03 -2.64
CA VAL A 804 -25.53 -13.50 -3.65
C VAL A 804 -24.85 -13.64 -5.00
N GLU A 805 -24.41 -12.54 -5.63
CA GLU A 805 -23.69 -12.57 -6.90
C GLU A 805 -22.15 -12.58 -6.75
N SER A 806 -21.63 -12.34 -5.53
CA SER A 806 -20.20 -12.50 -5.24
C SER A 806 -19.75 -13.97 -5.11
N ARG A 807 -20.71 -14.91 -5.14
CA ARG A 807 -20.57 -16.36 -4.93
C ARG A 807 -21.52 -17.10 -5.90
N GLY A 808 -21.35 -18.41 -6.10
CA GLY A 808 -22.26 -19.29 -6.86
C GLY A 808 -22.49 -19.01 -8.36
N VAL A 809 -22.23 -17.80 -8.86
CA VAL A 809 -22.66 -17.35 -10.20
C VAL A 809 -21.51 -17.10 -11.17
N ASN A 810 -21.85 -17.03 -12.47
CA ASN A 810 -20.92 -16.93 -13.60
C ASN A 810 -20.99 -15.60 -14.37
N ASP A 811 -21.85 -14.67 -13.96
CA ASP A 811 -22.15 -13.41 -14.65
C ASP A 811 -20.94 -12.47 -14.86
N LEU A 812 -19.84 -12.72 -14.15
CA LEU A 812 -18.59 -11.95 -14.19
C LEU A 812 -17.52 -12.56 -15.12
N GLU A 813 -17.84 -13.63 -15.86
CA GLU A 813 -16.88 -14.35 -16.71
C GLU A 813 -16.25 -13.50 -17.82
N SER A 814 -17.01 -12.57 -18.41
CA SER A 814 -16.53 -11.66 -19.46
C SER A 814 -16.01 -10.31 -18.93
N THR A 815 -16.25 -9.99 -17.66
CA THR A 815 -15.89 -8.70 -17.05
C THR A 815 -14.37 -8.52 -16.98
N GLN A 816 -13.85 -7.34 -17.32
CA GLN A 816 -12.42 -7.01 -17.17
C GLN A 816 -12.12 -6.29 -15.85
N THR A 817 -12.95 -5.32 -15.48
CA THR A 817 -12.86 -4.55 -14.23
C THR A 817 -13.98 -4.91 -13.26
N LEU A 818 -13.64 -5.29 -12.04
CA LEU A 818 -14.57 -5.55 -10.94
C LEU A 818 -14.38 -4.52 -9.82
N ILE A 819 -15.47 -3.93 -9.34
CA ILE A 819 -15.48 -3.01 -8.20
C ILE A 819 -16.16 -3.73 -7.03
N LEU A 820 -15.43 -3.90 -5.93
CA LEU A 820 -15.88 -4.52 -4.69
C LEU A 820 -16.05 -3.42 -3.64
N VAL A 821 -17.28 -3.14 -3.23
CA VAL A 821 -17.57 -2.02 -2.31
C VAL A 821 -17.73 -2.52 -0.87
N GLY A 822 -16.75 -2.18 -0.04
CA GLY A 822 -16.73 -2.43 1.39
C GLY A 822 -16.34 -3.84 1.82
N THR A 823 -16.18 -3.99 3.14
CA THR A 823 -15.70 -5.20 3.79
C THR A 823 -16.86 -6.15 4.07
N PRO A 824 -16.96 -7.34 3.45
CA PRO A 824 -18.05 -8.29 3.66
C PRO A 824 -17.95 -8.97 5.04
N CYS A 825 -18.34 -8.24 6.09
CA CYS A 825 -18.45 -8.77 7.44
C CYS A 825 -19.89 -9.21 7.72
N ARG A 826 -20.07 -10.49 8.08
CA ARG A 826 -21.34 -10.99 8.64
C ARG A 826 -21.59 -10.34 10.01
N SER A 827 -22.79 -10.50 10.56
CA SER A 827 -23.10 -10.04 11.93
C SER A 827 -22.10 -10.64 12.92
N LEU A 828 -21.38 -9.79 13.67
CA LEU A 828 -20.36 -10.26 14.62
C LEU A 828 -20.95 -11.24 15.66
N SER A 829 -22.20 -11.03 16.10
CA SER A 829 -22.87 -11.95 17.02
C SER A 829 -23.21 -13.31 16.42
N HIS A 830 -23.38 -13.38 15.10
CA HIS A 830 -23.62 -14.65 14.41
C HIS A 830 -22.30 -15.43 14.31
N LEU A 831 -21.19 -14.74 14.02
CA LEU A 831 -19.85 -15.32 14.09
C LEU A 831 -19.48 -15.72 15.54
N GLU A 832 -19.86 -14.94 16.55
CA GLU A 832 -19.69 -15.26 17.98
C GLU A 832 -20.46 -16.52 18.38
N ALA A 833 -21.69 -16.68 17.89
CA ALA A 833 -22.49 -17.88 18.11
C ALA A 833 -21.93 -19.11 17.36
N GLU A 834 -21.52 -18.96 16.09
CA GLU A 834 -20.84 -20.02 15.32
C GLU A 834 -19.54 -20.45 15.99
N PHE A 835 -18.74 -19.49 16.49
CA PHE A 835 -17.52 -19.75 17.24
C PHE A 835 -17.81 -20.48 18.56
N THR A 836 -18.78 -19.98 19.34
CA THR A 836 -19.14 -20.58 20.65
C THR A 836 -19.54 -22.04 20.51
N LEU A 837 -20.36 -22.36 19.50
CA LEU A 837 -20.80 -23.72 19.22
C LEU A 837 -19.70 -24.62 18.63
N ARG A 838 -18.78 -24.06 17.83
CA ARG A 838 -17.71 -24.84 17.18
C ARG A 838 -16.52 -25.12 18.11
N TYR A 839 -16.16 -24.16 18.95
CA TYR A 839 -15.00 -24.25 19.86
C TYR A 839 -15.39 -24.59 21.30
N GLY A 840 -16.69 -24.70 21.61
CA GLY A 840 -17.20 -25.07 22.94
C GLY A 840 -16.98 -24.02 24.03
N ARG A 841 -16.60 -22.79 23.65
CA ARG A 841 -16.30 -21.68 24.57
C ARG A 841 -16.72 -20.34 23.95
N THR A 842 -17.17 -19.39 24.77
CA THR A 842 -17.36 -18.01 24.30
C THR A 842 -16.01 -17.32 24.01
N PRO A 843 -15.99 -16.32 23.12
CA PRO A 843 -14.83 -15.45 22.97
C PRO A 843 -14.55 -14.64 24.25
N GLN A 844 -13.28 -14.36 24.54
CA GLN A 844 -12.92 -13.49 25.66
C GLN A 844 -13.48 -12.07 25.45
N PRO A 845 -14.11 -11.46 26.46
CA PRO A 845 -14.66 -10.11 26.36
C PRO A 845 -13.53 -9.08 26.26
N GLY A 846 -13.72 -8.07 25.43
CA GLY A 846 -12.77 -6.97 25.28
C GLY A 846 -12.51 -6.59 23.83
N THR A 847 -11.77 -5.51 23.64
CA THR A 847 -11.36 -5.03 22.31
C THR A 847 -9.96 -4.47 22.40
N VAL A 848 -9.09 -4.97 21.53
CA VAL A 848 -7.69 -4.54 21.40
C VAL A 848 -7.48 -3.84 20.08
N LYS A 849 -6.45 -2.99 20.02
CA LYS A 849 -5.98 -2.36 18.80
C LYS A 849 -4.83 -3.17 18.22
N VAL A 850 -5.01 -3.65 17.00
CA VAL A 850 -4.01 -4.46 16.29
C VAL A 850 -3.61 -3.75 15.00
N LYS A 851 -2.30 -3.67 14.74
CA LYS A 851 -1.75 -3.25 13.46
C LYS A 851 -1.66 -4.46 12.54
N TYR A 852 -2.27 -4.38 11.36
CA TYR A 852 -2.18 -5.39 10.33
C TYR A 852 -1.34 -4.89 9.15
N PRO A 853 -0.19 -5.51 8.83
CA PRO A 853 0.61 -5.12 7.67
C PRO A 853 -0.17 -5.38 6.37
N ILE A 854 -0.07 -4.44 5.43
CA ILE A 854 -0.65 -4.54 4.09
C ILE A 854 0.43 -5.04 3.13
N ARG A 855 0.12 -6.09 2.37
CA ARG A 855 1.03 -6.61 1.34
C ARG A 855 0.95 -5.71 0.11
N VAL A 856 2.04 -5.04 -0.24
CA VAL A 856 2.08 -4.14 -1.41
C VAL A 856 2.58 -4.88 -2.66
N GLY A 857 1.91 -4.69 -3.79
CA GLY A 857 2.29 -5.28 -5.07
C GLY A 857 3.52 -4.61 -5.71
N ARG A 858 4.34 -5.41 -6.43
CA ARG A 858 5.44 -4.87 -7.27
C ARG A 858 4.85 -3.95 -8.35
N GLY A 859 5.13 -2.66 -8.24
CA GLY A 859 4.62 -1.62 -9.16
C GLY A 859 3.82 -0.50 -8.51
N ASN A 860 3.56 -0.54 -7.19
CA ASN A 860 2.72 0.46 -6.51
C ASN A 860 3.37 1.86 -6.35
N LYS A 861 3.53 2.61 -7.45
CA LYS A 861 4.21 3.92 -7.51
C LYS A 861 3.61 5.02 -6.62
N LEU A 862 2.37 4.86 -6.14
CA LEU A 862 1.69 5.83 -5.28
C LEU A 862 2.02 5.70 -3.79
N LEU A 863 2.57 4.57 -3.34
CA LEU A 863 3.29 4.47 -2.06
C LEU A 863 4.79 4.31 -2.23
N SER A 864 5.28 3.91 -3.42
CA SER A 864 6.70 3.92 -3.73
C SER A 864 7.31 5.33 -3.61
N SER A 865 6.54 6.39 -3.89
CA SER A 865 6.94 7.78 -3.67
C SER A 865 7.10 8.18 -2.20
N LEU A 866 6.68 7.33 -1.25
CA LEU A 866 6.86 7.50 0.20
C LEU A 866 7.69 6.37 0.85
N ALA A 867 7.97 5.26 0.16
CA ALA A 867 8.61 4.07 0.73
C ALA A 867 9.60 3.32 -0.18
N LEU A 868 9.83 3.75 -1.42
CA LEU A 868 10.77 3.13 -2.37
C LEU A 868 11.51 4.21 -3.16
N SER A 869 12.51 4.81 -2.49
CA SER A 869 13.72 5.29 -3.17
C SER A 869 14.86 4.27 -3.07
N GLU A 870 14.54 3.05 -2.62
CA GLU A 870 15.46 1.93 -2.40
C GLU A 870 15.04 0.73 -3.26
N VAL A 871 16.04 -0.04 -3.71
CA VAL A 871 15.91 -1.33 -4.42
C VAL A 871 15.32 -1.29 -5.85
N GLU A 872 16.03 -0.62 -6.76
CA GLU A 872 16.09 -1.08 -8.16
C GLU A 872 17.52 -0.99 -8.72
N ALA A 873 18.41 -1.88 -8.23
CA ALA A 873 19.64 -2.30 -8.91
C ALA A 873 20.16 -3.61 -8.28
N LEU A 874 20.61 -4.53 -9.14
CA LEU A 874 21.27 -5.84 -8.90
C LEU A 874 20.37 -7.10 -9.02
N SER A 875 20.33 -7.62 -10.25
CA SER A 875 20.24 -9.06 -10.49
C SER A 875 21.08 -9.43 -11.72
N ASP A 876 22.35 -9.79 -11.51
CA ASP A 876 23.18 -10.49 -12.50
C ASP A 876 24.31 -11.28 -11.79
N ALA A 877 24.75 -12.37 -12.43
CA ALA A 877 25.94 -13.19 -12.14
C ALA A 877 26.02 -14.05 -10.83
N GLN A 878 25.47 -15.27 -10.95
CA GLN A 878 26.07 -16.60 -10.69
C GLN A 878 27.21 -16.89 -9.68
N SER A 879 27.01 -18.03 -8.99
CA SER A 879 27.96 -19.14 -8.68
C SER A 879 29.03 -19.01 -7.57
N GLY A 880 29.04 -20.02 -6.67
CA GLY A 880 30.08 -20.27 -5.68
C GLY A 880 29.57 -21.06 -4.47
N SER A 881 29.91 -22.35 -4.35
CA SER A 881 29.57 -23.20 -3.20
C SER A 881 30.74 -23.29 -2.19
N ILE A 882 30.45 -23.44 -0.88
CA ILE A 882 31.02 -24.44 0.06
C ILE A 882 30.74 -24.11 1.57
N SER A 883 30.30 -25.15 2.29
CA SER A 883 30.24 -25.45 3.75
C SER A 883 30.21 -24.40 4.89
N SER A 884 29.10 -24.42 5.64
CA SER A 884 28.93 -24.44 7.12
C SER A 884 30.09 -24.10 8.09
N SER A 885 29.87 -23.14 9.01
CA SER A 885 29.54 -23.39 10.45
C SER A 885 29.56 -22.11 11.32
N GLY A 886 28.72 -22.07 12.39
CA GLY A 886 29.00 -21.25 13.60
C GLY A 886 28.33 -19.86 13.76
N HIS A 887 27.23 -19.83 14.54
CA HIS A 887 26.63 -18.67 15.25
C HIS A 887 25.94 -17.52 14.46
N PRO A 888 24.91 -16.86 15.06
CA PRO A 888 23.98 -16.02 14.31
C PRO A 888 24.44 -14.54 14.22
N PRO A 889 24.33 -13.89 13.05
CA PRO A 889 24.48 -12.45 12.93
C PRO A 889 23.22 -11.72 13.43
N ASN A 890 23.42 -10.63 14.19
CA ASN A 890 22.33 -9.79 14.70
C ASN A 890 21.53 -9.11 13.56
N SER A 891 20.27 -8.84 13.84
CA SER A 891 19.23 -8.47 12.87
C SER A 891 19.41 -7.10 12.19
N LEU A 892 19.14 -7.08 10.88
CA LEU A 892 18.92 -5.87 10.06
C LEU A 892 17.77 -4.99 10.59
N PRO A 893 17.78 -3.68 10.31
CA PRO A 893 16.68 -2.78 10.67
C PRO A 893 15.43 -3.08 9.81
N SER A 894 14.28 -3.13 10.44
CA SER A 894 13.01 -3.50 9.79
C SER A 894 12.41 -2.34 9.00
N THR A 895 12.35 -2.50 7.67
CA THR A 895 11.43 -1.75 6.80
C THR A 895 9.99 -2.19 7.10
N GLU A 896 9.34 -1.59 8.10
CA GLU A 896 7.95 -1.93 8.43
C GLU A 896 7.01 -1.64 7.24
N PRO A 897 6.29 -2.64 6.71
CA PRO A 897 5.33 -2.43 5.63
C PRO A 897 4.15 -1.56 6.12
N PRO A 898 3.49 -0.80 5.22
CA PRO A 898 2.35 0.04 5.59
C PRO A 898 1.25 -0.81 6.23
N TYR A 899 0.64 -0.34 7.31
CA TYR A 899 -0.32 -1.12 8.11
C TYR A 899 -1.68 -0.43 8.26
N LEU A 900 -2.73 -1.23 8.51
CA LEU A 900 -4.03 -0.77 8.96
C LEU A 900 -4.19 -1.09 10.46
N GLU A 901 -4.44 -0.06 11.27
CA GLU A 901 -4.76 -0.22 12.69
C GLU A 901 -6.27 -0.45 12.85
N MET A 902 -6.65 -1.50 13.61
CA MET A 902 -8.05 -1.90 13.77
C MET A 902 -8.38 -2.23 15.22
N ASN A 903 -9.57 -1.78 15.66
CA ASN A 903 -10.23 -2.34 16.84
C ASN A 903 -10.78 -3.72 16.49
N VAL A 904 -10.36 -4.75 17.23
CA VAL A 904 -10.70 -6.17 17.04
C VAL A 904 -10.88 -6.85 18.40
N SER A 905 -11.47 -8.04 18.43
CA SER A 905 -11.63 -8.80 19.70
C SER A 905 -10.27 -9.02 20.37
N ALA A 906 -10.27 -8.99 21.72
CA ALA A 906 -9.13 -9.36 22.54
C ALA A 906 -8.72 -10.83 22.33
N ASP A 907 -9.70 -11.71 22.08
CA ASP A 907 -9.49 -13.14 21.83
C ASP A 907 -8.80 -13.40 20.48
N PRO A 908 -7.56 -13.94 20.46
CA PRO A 908 -6.81 -14.16 19.22
C PRO A 908 -7.45 -15.19 18.29
N GLU A 909 -8.08 -16.24 18.82
CA GLU A 909 -8.71 -17.31 18.03
C GLU A 909 -9.98 -16.80 17.36
N PHE A 910 -10.84 -16.10 18.11
CA PHE A 910 -12.05 -15.50 17.54
C PHE A 910 -11.71 -14.40 16.53
N ARG A 911 -10.68 -13.58 16.82
CA ARG A 911 -10.14 -12.60 15.87
C ARG A 911 -9.67 -13.25 14.57
N ALA A 912 -8.93 -14.36 14.66
CA ALA A 912 -8.47 -15.11 13.49
C ALA A 912 -9.65 -15.75 12.71
N PHE A 913 -10.64 -16.31 13.41
CA PHE A 913 -11.86 -16.85 12.80
C PHE A 913 -12.63 -15.79 12.00
N VAL A 914 -12.97 -14.65 12.62
CA VAL A 914 -13.65 -13.53 11.93
C VAL A 914 -12.83 -13.04 10.73
N ARG A 915 -11.50 -12.94 10.88
CA ARG A 915 -10.59 -12.54 9.79
C ARG A 915 -10.64 -13.52 8.62
N ARG A 916 -10.61 -14.84 8.87
CA ARG A 916 -10.72 -15.88 7.83
C ARG A 916 -12.06 -15.79 7.08
N CYS A 917 -13.18 -15.65 7.78
CA CYS A 917 -14.50 -15.52 7.14
C CYS A 917 -14.57 -14.33 6.16
N ILE A 918 -14.07 -13.16 6.56
CA ILE A 918 -14.06 -11.95 5.72
C ILE A 918 -13.15 -12.14 4.50
N LEU A 919 -11.93 -12.66 4.69
CA LEU A 919 -10.99 -12.88 3.58
C LEU A 919 -11.51 -13.93 2.60
N ALA A 920 -12.17 -15.00 3.08
CA ALA A 920 -12.80 -16.00 2.22
C ALA A 920 -13.89 -15.38 1.31
N ASP A 921 -14.75 -14.51 1.84
CA ASP A 921 -15.76 -13.80 1.04
C ASP A 921 -15.14 -12.85 0.00
N ILE A 922 -14.04 -12.16 0.33
CA ILE A 922 -13.30 -11.31 -0.61
C ILE A 922 -12.61 -12.13 -1.72
N HIS A 923 -11.90 -13.21 -1.35
CA HIS A 923 -11.21 -14.09 -2.31
C HIS A 923 -12.17 -14.78 -3.27
N GLN A 924 -13.35 -15.19 -2.78
CA GLN A 924 -14.40 -15.77 -3.61
C GLN A 924 -14.91 -14.78 -4.67
N ALA A 925 -15.05 -13.50 -4.32
CA ALA A 925 -15.48 -12.43 -5.22
C ALA A 925 -14.40 -12.09 -6.26
N ILE A 926 -13.15 -11.87 -5.83
CA ILE A 926 -11.98 -11.66 -6.71
C ILE A 926 -11.84 -12.85 -7.68
N GLY A 927 -12.05 -14.05 -7.17
CA GLY A 927 -12.02 -15.31 -7.91
C GLY A 927 -13.01 -15.42 -9.06
N ARG A 928 -14.10 -14.63 -9.06
CA ARG A 928 -15.10 -14.64 -10.14
C ARG A 928 -14.57 -14.10 -11.47
N LEU A 929 -13.48 -13.32 -11.47
CA LEU A 929 -12.79 -12.90 -12.69
C LEU A 929 -11.98 -14.03 -13.36
N ARG A 930 -11.75 -15.17 -12.68
CA ARG A 930 -11.08 -16.37 -13.25
C ARG A 930 -9.77 -16.05 -13.99
N ALA A 931 -8.91 -15.21 -13.42
CA ALA A 931 -7.77 -14.60 -14.10
C ALA A 931 -6.84 -15.60 -14.80
N HIS A 932 -6.63 -16.78 -14.20
CA HIS A 932 -5.84 -17.89 -14.74
C HIS A 932 -6.36 -18.45 -16.07
N ARG A 933 -7.67 -18.32 -16.37
CA ARG A 933 -8.26 -18.72 -17.67
C ARG A 933 -8.13 -17.64 -18.74
N ARG A 934 -7.62 -16.46 -18.41
CA ARG A 934 -7.54 -15.30 -19.30
C ARG A 934 -6.13 -14.67 -19.29
N PRO A 935 -5.04 -15.46 -19.44
CA PRO A 935 -3.67 -14.99 -19.22
C PRO A 935 -3.24 -13.84 -20.15
N HIS A 936 -3.89 -13.71 -21.32
CA HIS A 936 -3.63 -12.63 -22.29
C HIS A 936 -4.46 -11.35 -22.02
N GLN A 937 -5.30 -11.32 -20.99
CA GLN A 937 -6.10 -10.15 -20.60
C GLN A 937 -5.59 -9.60 -19.27
N ASN A 938 -5.36 -8.28 -19.22
CA ASN A 938 -5.09 -7.56 -17.98
C ASN A 938 -6.41 -7.30 -17.26
N LEU A 939 -6.54 -7.83 -16.04
CA LEU A 939 -7.76 -7.77 -15.25
C LEU A 939 -7.56 -6.91 -14.01
N ARG A 940 -8.59 -6.17 -13.60
CA ARG A 940 -8.52 -5.24 -12.46
C ARG A 940 -9.61 -5.51 -11.44
N VAL A 941 -9.24 -5.48 -10.16
CA VAL A 941 -10.18 -5.39 -9.05
C VAL A 941 -9.94 -4.10 -8.28
N TYR A 942 -10.95 -3.25 -8.15
CA TYR A 942 -10.96 -2.13 -7.21
C TYR A 942 -11.66 -2.56 -5.92
N PHE A 943 -10.92 -2.74 -4.83
CA PHE A 943 -11.49 -2.95 -3.50
C PHE A 943 -11.63 -1.60 -2.80
N LEU A 944 -12.86 -1.11 -2.66
CA LEU A 944 -13.16 0.15 -1.97
C LEU A 944 -13.34 -0.13 -0.48
N GLY A 945 -12.32 0.16 0.35
CA GLY A 945 -12.43 0.01 1.79
C GLY A 945 -11.12 -0.24 2.52
N ASP A 946 -11.05 0.22 3.76
CA ASP A 946 -9.91 0.08 4.65
C ASP A 946 -9.97 -1.27 5.40
N TYR A 947 -9.56 -2.35 4.74
CA TYR A 947 -9.41 -3.69 5.34
C TYR A 947 -8.11 -4.39 4.87
N PRO A 948 -7.29 -4.96 5.76
CA PRO A 948 -5.98 -5.52 5.43
C PRO A 948 -6.08 -6.85 4.68
N LEU A 949 -5.89 -6.79 3.36
CA LEU A 949 -5.86 -7.98 2.50
C LEU A 949 -4.55 -8.76 2.67
N ASP A 950 -4.65 -10.09 2.56
CA ASP A 950 -3.57 -11.07 2.59
C ASP A 950 -2.94 -11.33 1.20
N ILE A 951 -3.39 -10.61 0.17
CA ILE A 951 -2.83 -10.60 -1.19
C ILE A 951 -2.13 -9.27 -1.48
N PRO A 952 -1.15 -9.24 -2.41
CA PRO A 952 -0.50 -7.99 -2.81
C PRO A 952 -1.49 -7.00 -3.45
N VAL A 953 -1.47 -5.74 -3.00
CA VAL A 953 -2.34 -4.67 -3.50
C VAL A 953 -1.58 -3.42 -3.97
N THR A 954 -2.16 -2.72 -4.93
CA THR A 954 -1.82 -1.34 -5.31
C THR A 954 -2.67 -0.39 -4.46
N LEU A 955 -2.10 0.24 -3.44
CA LEU A 955 -2.80 1.18 -2.57
C LEU A 955 -2.95 2.56 -3.23
N THR A 956 -4.19 3.03 -3.33
CA THR A 956 -4.58 4.27 -4.03
C THR A 956 -5.50 5.12 -3.16
N LEU A 957 -5.36 6.44 -3.18
CA LEU A 957 -6.27 7.35 -2.45
C LEU A 957 -7.55 7.59 -3.24
N ALA A 958 -8.72 7.62 -2.58
CA ALA A 958 -9.99 7.94 -3.22
C ALA A 958 -9.95 9.23 -4.06
N SER A 959 -9.34 10.28 -3.51
CA SER A 959 -9.12 11.59 -4.13
C SER A 959 -8.25 11.56 -5.41
N SER A 960 -7.40 10.54 -5.58
CA SER A 960 -6.57 10.37 -6.78
C SER A 960 -7.29 9.69 -7.96
N ILE A 961 -8.45 9.05 -7.71
CA ILE A 961 -9.32 8.53 -8.77
C ILE A 961 -10.21 9.65 -9.31
N THR A 962 -10.84 10.41 -8.41
CA THR A 962 -11.62 11.61 -8.75
C THR A 962 -11.63 12.62 -7.59
N PRO A 963 -11.47 13.93 -7.85
CA PRO A 963 -11.60 14.99 -6.84
C PRO A 963 -12.89 14.92 -6.01
N ASP A 964 -14.01 14.52 -6.62
CA ASP A 964 -15.31 14.44 -5.96
C ASP A 964 -15.33 13.38 -4.85
N ALA A 965 -14.46 12.38 -4.92
CA ALA A 965 -14.30 11.34 -3.92
C ALA A 965 -13.37 11.74 -2.74
N ALA A 966 -12.84 12.96 -2.73
CA ALA A 966 -12.11 13.49 -1.58
C ALA A 966 -12.99 13.56 -0.32
N SER A 967 -12.44 13.18 0.83
CA SER A 967 -13.05 13.35 2.16
C SER A 967 -13.24 14.84 2.51
N LYS A 968 -14.00 15.16 3.56
CA LYS A 968 -14.17 16.56 4.01
C LYS A 968 -12.83 17.24 4.30
N THR A 969 -11.89 16.51 4.90
CA THR A 969 -10.52 16.96 5.15
C THR A 969 -9.81 17.23 3.83
N GLU A 970 -9.71 16.23 2.95
CA GLU A 970 -9.04 16.36 1.64
C GLU A 970 -9.66 17.46 0.76
N ARG A 971 -10.99 17.65 0.76
CA ARG A 971 -11.68 18.74 0.04
C ARG A 971 -11.26 20.11 0.57
N VAL A 972 -11.15 20.27 1.89
CA VAL A 972 -10.60 21.51 2.47
C VAL A 972 -9.12 21.67 2.12
N GLU A 973 -8.32 20.59 2.12
CA GLU A 973 -6.94 20.67 1.66
C GLU A 973 -6.82 21.07 0.18
N MET A 974 -7.66 20.51 -0.68
CA MET A 974 -7.69 20.81 -2.12
C MET A 974 -8.19 22.22 -2.38
N ALA A 975 -9.21 22.69 -1.67
CA ALA A 975 -9.68 24.08 -1.72
C ALA A 975 -8.61 25.06 -1.21
N ILE A 976 -7.90 24.72 -0.13
CA ILE A 976 -6.75 25.51 0.35
C ILE A 976 -5.62 25.51 -0.70
N LYS A 977 -5.28 24.36 -1.30
CA LYS A 977 -4.27 24.25 -2.37
C LYS A 977 -4.65 25.14 -3.56
N ALA A 978 -5.89 25.04 -4.05
CA ALA A 978 -6.41 25.83 -5.15
C ALA A 978 -6.46 27.34 -4.84
N ALA A 979 -6.94 27.74 -3.65
CA ALA A 979 -6.99 29.14 -3.24
C ALA A 979 -5.59 29.72 -2.99
N VAL A 980 -4.64 28.94 -2.45
CA VAL A 980 -3.24 29.34 -2.34
C VAL A 980 -2.60 29.51 -3.72
N GLU A 981 -2.92 28.64 -4.67
CA GLU A 981 -2.44 28.74 -6.05
C GLU A 981 -3.05 29.94 -6.78
N GLN A 982 -4.35 30.20 -6.60
CA GLN A 982 -5.02 31.40 -7.11
C GLN A 982 -4.41 32.68 -6.52
N LEU A 983 -4.15 32.74 -5.21
CA LEU A 983 -3.49 33.88 -4.56
C LEU A 983 -2.05 34.08 -5.04
N LYS A 984 -1.32 33.00 -5.35
CA LYS A 984 0.01 33.08 -5.99
C LYS A 984 -0.09 33.66 -7.41
N GLN A 985 -1.12 33.27 -8.17
CA GLN A 985 -1.34 33.75 -9.54
C GLN A 985 -1.83 35.20 -9.60
N THR A 986 -2.61 35.66 -8.62
CA THR A 986 -3.02 37.08 -8.50
C THR A 986 -1.97 37.97 -7.80
N GLY A 987 -0.92 37.38 -7.24
CA GLY A 987 0.12 38.11 -6.49
C GLY A 987 -0.34 38.63 -5.11
N GLU A 988 -1.48 38.16 -4.62
CA GLU A 988 -2.05 38.61 -3.35
C GLU A 988 -1.43 37.93 -2.13
N LYS A 989 -1.48 38.64 -0.99
CA LYS A 989 -0.88 38.16 0.25
C LYS A 989 -1.64 36.95 0.81
N ILE A 990 -0.97 35.79 0.79
CA ILE A 990 -1.49 34.50 1.26
C ILE A 990 -1.69 34.50 2.79
N THR A 991 -2.83 35.01 3.23
CA THR A 991 -3.25 35.02 4.64
C THR A 991 -4.41 34.07 4.89
N GLN A 992 -4.58 33.62 6.14
CA GLN A 992 -5.74 32.81 6.53
C GLN A 992 -7.09 33.52 6.26
N ARG A 993 -7.12 34.87 6.23
CA ARG A 993 -8.30 35.65 5.86
C ARG A 993 -8.54 35.67 4.35
N ALA A 994 -7.49 35.80 3.53
CA ALA A 994 -7.61 35.73 2.07
C ALA A 994 -8.07 34.34 1.61
N ILE A 995 -7.49 33.26 2.17
CA ILE A 995 -7.91 31.89 1.89
C ILE A 995 -9.37 31.65 2.37
N ALA A 996 -9.78 32.24 3.50
CA ALA A 996 -11.17 32.18 3.98
C ALA A 996 -12.14 32.86 3.01
N ALA A 997 -11.79 34.03 2.49
CA ALA A 997 -12.62 34.75 1.52
C ALA A 997 -12.81 33.97 0.21
N ILE A 998 -11.75 33.35 -0.32
CA ILE A 998 -11.81 32.58 -1.58
C ILE A 998 -12.52 31.24 -1.41
N THR A 999 -12.25 30.51 -0.33
CA THR A 999 -12.80 29.15 -0.13
C THR A 999 -14.18 29.12 0.53
N GLY A 1000 -14.66 30.25 1.06
CA GLY A 1000 -15.93 30.33 1.80
C GLY A 1000 -15.90 29.72 3.21
N TYR A 1001 -14.78 29.13 3.64
CA TYR A 1001 -14.62 28.57 4.99
C TYR A 1001 -14.19 29.65 6.00
N SER A 1002 -14.60 29.52 7.26
CA SER A 1002 -14.20 30.48 8.29
C SER A 1002 -12.69 30.43 8.58
N GLN A 1003 -12.09 31.58 8.91
CA GLN A 1003 -10.68 31.70 9.27
C GLN A 1003 -10.28 30.70 10.38
N GLN A 1004 -11.16 30.47 11.35
CA GLN A 1004 -10.96 29.55 12.47
C GLN A 1004 -11.02 28.06 12.06
N HIS A 1005 -11.66 27.74 10.94
CA HIS A 1005 -11.64 26.38 10.38
C HIS A 1005 -10.34 26.13 9.60
N ILE A 1006 -9.92 27.10 8.78
CA ILE A 1006 -8.66 27.06 8.01
C ILE A 1006 -7.44 27.01 8.93
N SER A 1007 -7.47 27.71 10.08
CA SER A 1007 -6.35 27.69 11.04
C SER A 1007 -6.03 26.31 11.63
N ARG A 1008 -6.97 25.34 11.55
CA ARG A 1008 -6.76 23.93 11.95
C ARG A 1008 -5.83 23.18 11.01
N PHE A 1009 -5.74 23.59 9.74
CA PHE A 1009 -4.87 23.03 8.72
C PHE A 1009 -3.48 23.72 8.72
N ARG A 1010 -2.98 24.09 9.91
CA ARG A 1010 -1.80 24.94 10.07
C ARG A 1010 -0.56 24.36 9.38
N ASP A 1011 -0.36 23.05 9.43
CA ASP A 1011 0.86 22.42 8.92
C ASP A 1011 0.81 22.22 7.40
N LEU A 1012 -0.38 21.96 6.84
CA LEU A 1012 -0.61 22.07 5.40
C LEU A 1012 -0.37 23.51 4.92
N LEU A 1013 -0.86 24.51 5.66
CA LEU A 1013 -0.62 25.91 5.33
C LEU A 1013 0.88 26.24 5.37
N LYS A 1014 1.64 25.79 6.40
CA LYS A 1014 3.11 25.93 6.44
C LYS A 1014 3.82 25.25 5.26
N MET A 1015 3.28 24.16 4.73
CA MET A 1015 3.84 23.44 3.58
C MET A 1015 3.56 24.17 2.26
N LEU A 1016 2.34 24.64 2.04
CA LEU A 1016 1.91 25.32 0.80
C LEU A 1016 2.37 26.77 0.72
N ILE A 1017 2.42 27.43 1.88
CA ILE A 1017 3.11 28.69 2.16
C ILE A 1017 4.55 28.33 2.49
N GLY A 1018 5.30 27.87 1.47
CA GLY A 1018 6.73 27.57 1.61
C GLY A 1018 7.47 28.74 2.27
N SER A 1019 8.60 28.46 2.89
CA SER A 1019 9.29 29.31 3.90
C SER A 1019 9.49 30.79 3.54
N SER A 1020 9.42 31.16 2.25
CA SER A 1020 9.40 32.53 1.74
C SER A 1020 8.12 33.34 2.08
N ASN A 1021 6.94 32.71 2.13
CA ASN A 1021 5.65 33.44 2.19
C ASN A 1021 5.05 33.58 3.61
N SER A 1022 5.62 32.93 4.62
CA SER A 1022 5.17 33.06 6.01
C SER A 1022 5.79 34.27 6.74
N LYS A 1023 6.88 34.85 6.22
CA LYS A 1023 7.54 36.07 6.75
C LYS A 1023 6.77 37.38 6.43
N MET A 1024 5.44 37.38 6.56
CA MET A 1024 4.60 38.57 6.67
C MET A 1024 3.39 38.29 7.59
N SER A 1025 3.54 38.12 8.90
CA SER A 1025 4.31 39.00 9.78
C SER A 1025 4.51 38.37 11.17
N LYS A 1026 5.69 38.60 11.76
CA LYS A 1026 6.27 37.97 12.96
C LYS A 1026 7.17 36.77 12.66
N ILE A 1027 8.26 37.14 11.99
CA ILE A 1027 9.55 36.45 12.01
C ILE A 1027 9.87 36.12 13.48
N GLN A 1028 9.96 34.84 13.86
CA GLN A 1028 10.90 34.47 14.93
C GLN A 1028 12.23 35.03 14.46
N PRO A 1029 12.95 35.86 15.26
CA PRO A 1029 14.16 36.52 14.80
C PRO A 1029 15.00 35.48 14.11
N ALA A 1030 15.38 35.78 12.86
CA ALA A 1030 16.29 34.93 12.12
C ALA A 1030 17.47 34.64 13.07
N PRO A 1031 17.88 33.37 13.29
CA PRO A 1031 19.15 33.14 13.93
C PRO A 1031 20.18 34.03 13.22
N GLU A 1032 21.08 34.68 13.95
CA GLU A 1032 21.99 35.70 13.37
C GLU A 1032 22.82 35.11 12.21
N GLN A 1033 22.91 33.78 12.20
CA GLN A 1033 23.55 32.88 11.26
C GLN A 1033 22.53 32.16 10.31
N GLU A 1034 21.38 32.75 9.95
CA GLU A 1034 20.31 32.04 9.21
C GLU A 1034 20.77 31.46 7.87
N GLU A 1035 21.48 32.24 7.04
CA GLU A 1035 21.95 31.80 5.71
C GLU A 1035 22.91 30.62 5.80
N GLU A 1036 23.77 30.72 6.79
CA GLU A 1036 24.72 29.74 7.30
C GLU A 1036 23.98 28.46 7.75
N LEU A 1037 23.12 28.49 8.77
CA LEU A 1037 22.29 27.34 9.20
C LEU A 1037 21.43 26.74 8.07
N ARG A 1038 20.91 27.57 7.15
CA ARG A 1038 19.95 27.11 6.11
C ARG A 1038 20.65 26.30 5.08
N TRP A 1039 21.83 26.78 4.77
CA TRP A 1039 22.68 26.05 3.91
C TRP A 1039 23.23 24.83 4.71
N LEU A 1040 23.48 24.90 6.05
CA LEU A 1040 24.03 23.80 6.93
C LEU A 1040 23.27 22.52 6.69
N ALA A 1041 21.96 22.69 6.61
CA ALA A 1041 20.97 21.67 6.38
C ALA A 1041 20.98 21.05 4.97
N THR A 1042 21.11 21.89 3.94
CA THR A 1042 20.72 21.55 2.56
C THR A 1042 21.81 20.96 1.68
N VAL A 1043 23.08 20.93 2.13
CA VAL A 1043 24.19 20.40 1.30
C VAL A 1043 25.28 19.61 2.07
N TYR A 1044 25.81 20.07 3.21
CA TYR A 1044 26.75 19.31 4.09
C TYR A 1044 26.15 18.04 4.64
N LEU A 1045 25.08 18.15 5.44
CA LEU A 1045 24.48 17.01 6.11
C LEU A 1045 24.08 15.94 5.06
N PRO A 1046 23.61 16.31 3.84
CA PRO A 1046 23.45 15.39 2.73
C PRO A 1046 24.72 14.64 2.30
N LEU A 1047 25.87 15.30 2.32
CA LEU A 1047 27.14 14.65 2.03
C LEU A 1047 27.59 13.73 3.18
N VAL A 1048 27.22 14.01 4.45
CA VAL A 1048 27.69 13.23 5.63
C VAL A 1048 27.16 11.81 5.55
N THR A 1049 26.04 11.63 4.85
CA THR A 1049 25.40 10.35 4.60
C THR A 1049 26.31 9.31 3.92
N SER A 1050 27.42 9.69 3.26
CA SER A 1050 28.39 8.73 2.74
C SER A 1050 29.32 8.14 3.80
N ASP A 1051 29.54 8.85 4.89
CA ASP A 1051 30.65 8.63 5.83
C ASP A 1051 30.32 7.45 6.80
N SER A 1052 31.29 6.95 7.55
CA SER A 1052 31.06 5.82 8.45
C SER A 1052 30.16 6.23 9.64
N PRO A 1053 29.33 5.33 10.20
CA PRO A 1053 28.38 5.69 11.27
C PRO A 1053 29.00 6.42 12.47
N ASP A 1054 30.25 6.09 12.82
CA ASP A 1054 31.00 6.74 13.90
C ASP A 1054 31.39 8.18 13.53
N GLU A 1055 31.84 8.42 12.29
CA GLU A 1055 32.12 9.77 11.76
C GLU A 1055 30.83 10.61 11.64
N ILE A 1056 29.69 9.99 11.31
CA ILE A 1056 28.38 10.66 11.30
C ILE A 1056 27.97 11.06 12.73
N LEU A 1057 28.17 10.17 13.70
CA LEU A 1057 27.89 10.42 15.12
C LEU A 1057 28.75 11.57 15.64
N GLU A 1058 30.05 11.47 15.40
CA GLU A 1058 31.05 12.47 15.71
C GLU A 1058 30.63 13.84 15.12
N THR A 1059 30.26 13.86 13.84
CA THR A 1059 29.80 15.07 13.13
C THR A 1059 28.48 15.63 13.69
N MET A 1060 27.50 14.78 14.05
CA MET A 1060 26.26 15.27 14.67
C MET A 1060 26.51 15.81 16.08
N ALA A 1061 27.45 15.24 16.83
CA ALA A 1061 27.84 15.72 18.15
C ALA A 1061 28.48 17.12 18.09
N ILE A 1062 29.38 17.41 17.12
CA ILE A 1062 29.88 18.78 16.87
C ILE A 1062 28.68 19.70 16.65
N THR A 1063 27.83 19.33 15.69
CA THR A 1063 26.76 20.18 15.18
C THR A 1063 25.78 20.53 16.30
N GLY A 1064 25.45 19.56 17.16
CA GLY A 1064 24.62 19.77 18.35
C GLY A 1064 25.31 20.53 19.49
N SER A 1065 26.65 20.52 19.57
CA SER A 1065 27.41 21.28 20.58
C SER A 1065 27.73 22.73 20.18
N VAL A 1066 27.77 23.02 18.88
CA VAL A 1066 28.09 24.37 18.36
C VAL A 1066 26.84 25.26 18.31
N TYR A 1067 25.66 24.69 18.04
CA TYR A 1067 24.41 25.47 17.95
C TYR A 1067 23.62 25.50 19.25
N SER A 1068 22.95 26.63 19.47
CA SER A 1068 21.86 26.66 20.44
C SER A 1068 20.77 25.67 20.03
N HIS A 1069 20.03 25.13 21.01
CA HIS A 1069 19.00 24.12 20.75
C HIS A 1069 17.94 24.58 19.72
N SER A 1070 17.57 25.86 19.73
CA SER A 1070 16.66 26.44 18.73
C SER A 1070 17.27 26.51 17.33
N ASP A 1071 18.58 26.77 17.24
CA ASP A 1071 19.29 26.94 15.97
C ASP A 1071 19.63 25.58 15.35
N PHE A 1072 19.97 24.58 16.18
CA PHE A 1072 20.10 23.19 15.77
C PHE A 1072 18.75 22.62 15.32
N GLN A 1073 17.66 22.90 16.04
CA GLN A 1073 16.32 22.47 15.65
C GLN A 1073 15.89 23.13 14.33
N TRP A 1074 16.22 24.42 14.13
CA TRP A 1074 15.96 25.13 12.88
C TRP A 1074 16.79 24.57 11.71
N LEU A 1075 18.07 24.32 11.94
CA LEU A 1075 18.99 23.60 11.05
C LEU A 1075 18.39 22.24 10.67
N TRP A 1076 18.06 21.41 11.66
CA TRP A 1076 17.57 20.05 11.41
C TRP A 1076 16.33 20.07 10.53
N ASN A 1077 15.36 20.94 10.85
CA ASN A 1077 14.13 21.12 10.06
C ASN A 1077 14.37 21.66 8.64
N ALA A 1078 15.52 22.27 8.35
CA ALA A 1078 15.90 22.68 7.00
C ALA A 1078 16.61 21.56 6.20
N ILE A 1079 16.97 20.42 6.82
CA ILE A 1079 17.68 19.32 6.14
C ILE A 1079 16.71 18.64 5.16
N PRO A 1080 17.14 18.28 3.94
CA PRO A 1080 16.35 17.46 3.04
C PRO A 1080 15.94 16.16 3.72
N GLY A 1081 14.65 15.81 3.71
CA GLY A 1081 14.14 14.66 4.47
C GLY A 1081 14.87 13.34 4.17
N LEU A 1082 15.30 13.12 2.92
CA LEU A 1082 16.10 11.94 2.55
C LEU A 1082 17.41 11.85 3.35
N THR A 1083 18.08 12.98 3.55
CA THR A 1083 19.30 13.08 4.34
C THR A 1083 19.06 12.88 5.82
N GLN A 1084 18.00 13.48 6.38
CA GLN A 1084 17.61 13.22 7.77
C GLN A 1084 17.44 11.71 7.99
N ILE A 1085 16.74 11.04 7.06
CA ILE A 1085 16.52 9.60 7.08
C ILE A 1085 17.85 8.84 7.02
N THR A 1086 18.78 9.16 6.10
CA THR A 1086 20.05 8.41 6.01
C THR A 1086 20.98 8.66 7.21
N ILE A 1087 21.03 9.88 7.76
CA ILE A 1087 21.76 10.18 9.01
C ILE A 1087 21.15 9.38 10.16
N LEU A 1088 19.84 9.47 10.37
CA LEU A 1088 19.15 8.74 11.44
C LEU A 1088 19.30 7.23 11.29
N ALA A 1089 19.16 6.67 10.08
CA ALA A 1089 19.30 5.24 9.83
C ALA A 1089 20.71 4.73 10.17
N LYS A 1090 21.77 5.48 9.79
CA LYS A 1090 23.15 5.11 10.14
C LYS A 1090 23.43 5.24 11.65
N LEU A 1091 22.88 6.25 12.32
CA LEU A 1091 23.03 6.42 13.77
C LEU A 1091 22.21 5.41 14.60
N MET A 1092 21.03 5.01 14.12
CA MET A 1092 20.20 3.97 14.75
C MET A 1092 20.84 2.58 14.69
N LEU A 1093 21.85 2.38 13.83
CA LEU A 1093 22.62 1.14 13.74
C LEU A 1093 23.83 1.09 14.69
N THR A 1094 24.22 2.22 15.30
CA THR A 1094 25.39 2.29 16.20
C THR A 1094 25.08 2.79 17.61
N LEU A 1095 24.05 3.62 17.80
CA LEU A 1095 23.71 4.18 19.11
C LEU A 1095 22.76 3.30 19.92
N PRO A 1096 23.00 3.10 21.23
CA PRO A 1096 22.03 2.51 22.13
C PRO A 1096 20.80 3.42 22.34
N GLU A 1097 19.64 2.78 22.56
CA GLU A 1097 18.31 3.42 22.61
C GLU A 1097 18.21 4.74 23.43
N PRO A 1098 18.85 4.90 24.61
CA PRO A 1098 18.74 6.13 25.38
C PRO A 1098 19.26 7.37 24.65
N GLN A 1099 20.34 7.24 23.87
CA GLN A 1099 20.96 8.35 23.14
C GLN A 1099 20.15 8.74 21.89
N LEU A 1100 19.51 7.76 21.24
CA LEU A 1100 18.58 8.00 20.13
C LEU A 1100 17.33 8.79 20.57
N ARG A 1101 16.78 8.48 21.74
CA ARG A 1101 15.61 9.19 22.30
C ARG A 1101 15.91 10.68 22.59
N GLU A 1102 17.15 11.01 22.86
CA GLU A 1102 17.57 12.38 23.16
C GLU A 1102 17.92 13.18 21.90
N LEU A 1103 18.55 12.53 20.91
CA LEU A 1103 18.70 13.10 19.57
C LEU A 1103 17.32 13.46 18.98
N ALA A 1104 16.30 12.63 19.21
CA ALA A 1104 14.91 12.94 18.84
C ALA A 1104 14.35 14.18 19.57
N GLN A 1105 14.59 14.32 20.89
CA GLN A 1105 14.18 15.50 21.65
C GLN A 1105 14.85 16.80 21.16
N ILE A 1106 16.11 16.73 20.71
CA ILE A 1106 16.88 17.89 20.22
C ILE A 1106 16.50 18.27 18.78
N THR A 1107 16.15 17.31 17.93
CA THR A 1107 15.77 17.54 16.53
C THR A 1107 14.33 18.05 16.36
N GLY A 1108 13.50 17.94 17.40
CA GLY A 1108 12.16 18.54 17.42
C GLY A 1108 11.05 17.68 16.82
N GLY A 1109 11.21 16.36 16.82
CA GLY A 1109 10.19 15.37 16.45
C GLY A 1109 9.34 14.91 17.64
#